data_AF-A0A8I0HQC9-F1
#
_entry.id   AF-A0A8I0HQC9-F1
#
_cell.length_a   1.000
_cell.length_b   1.000
_cell.length_c   1.000
_cell.angle_alpha   90.00
_cell.angle_beta   90.00
_cell.angle_gamma   90.00
#
_symmetry.space_group_name_H-M   'P 1'
#
loop_
_entity.id
_entity.type
_entity.pdbx_description
1 polymer ?
#
loop_
_entity_poly.entity_id
_entity_poly.type
_entity_poly.pdbx_seq_one_letter_code
_entity_poly.pdbx_strand_id
1 'polypeptide(L)'
;MNMTHLIVGPAEHGVTEYARLLVDHTGGTPATLESALRPGPVHVTFTDHLFGPDPEQAVDAVLAAVEGHPFCVSFHDVPQPEEGAERFERRSRAYRRLARVADLTVTNSRHEASFFDTEGTKVHSIPLPLPEAPPRSADPVPGTVGVLGFIYPGKGHETIVEAASQVGGLEVRALGGFSAGHEDMDLPGVEVTGYLPDEELWAQMDRIAIPVCAHRHFSASGSLMRWLAAGRRVLVTDSDYAREVAEMFPDQVVTVTDWPAALADAAADEGFAARVDKQHRWGWPEVATAWQDLWIEYFGPWLRDNIPPELTDTPPAPVSVVIPYYNDIDSLRRVIAGVENNGHGSDVEIIIADDGSTTAPEVTTSLPVTVVRQDDLGFRAAAARNLGVRSAHHEVVVFLDGDTVPRPGYLTAMSRWVTADPRCVVVGTRLQDGVEPQWLRDAWGYTDNLRLADETSFRFIISSVLATSKTMFNKVGGFDETMVGYGGEDWELGWRLWNAGAIFLHDPEAIADHLEPDWAAREKPEEMKLAEKNAETIALASRITHPLARPAGVVFDRQDIIVHLPEDTPEPVVKAWLDAGDVHVAGPTSRLFRADPRVGPGTGRVRIDLDQPVLPPEDLPARVARVEKLGGLAILRHDNRDIGRIRAERVVNRSPGIIHTQMHPWTGTQRLERWLAGW
;
A
#
# COMPACT_ATOMS: atom_id res chain seq x y z
N MET A 1 -0.18 -10.11 -0.89
CA MET A 1 0.10 -8.90 -1.66
C MET A 1 0.24 -9.34 -3.11
N ASN A 2 -0.25 -8.57 -4.08
CA ASN A 2 -0.08 -8.90 -5.50
C ASN A 2 1.30 -8.46 -6.02
N MET A 3 2.35 -8.79 -5.25
CA MET A 3 3.75 -8.51 -5.58
C MET A 3 4.43 -9.84 -5.88
N THR A 4 5.06 -9.94 -7.05
CA THR A 4 5.87 -11.11 -7.40
C THR A 4 7.30 -10.86 -6.96
N HIS A 5 7.95 -11.80 -6.31
CA HIS A 5 9.35 -11.69 -5.89
C HIS A 5 10.21 -12.60 -6.75
N LEU A 6 11.08 -12.02 -7.58
CA LEU A 6 12.04 -12.76 -8.36
C LEU A 6 13.24 -13.12 -7.46
N ILE A 7 13.33 -14.38 -7.07
CA ILE A 7 14.32 -14.90 -6.13
C ILE A 7 15.21 -15.91 -6.88
N VAL A 8 16.51 -15.63 -6.94
CA VAL A 8 17.49 -16.46 -7.63
C VAL A 8 18.61 -16.82 -6.64
N GLY A 9 19.19 -18.02 -6.79
CA GLY A 9 20.28 -18.51 -5.96
C GLY A 9 19.88 -19.59 -4.93
N PRO A 10 20.87 -20.17 -4.24
CA PRO A 10 20.64 -21.19 -3.22
C PRO A 10 20.05 -20.57 -1.94
N ALA A 11 19.25 -21.33 -1.20
CA ALA A 11 18.51 -20.83 -0.04
C ALA A 11 19.43 -20.34 1.10
N GLU A 12 20.66 -20.84 1.17
CA GLU A 12 21.67 -20.51 2.18
C GLU A 12 22.44 -19.22 1.86
N HIS A 13 22.25 -18.63 0.67
CA HIS A 13 22.90 -17.37 0.33
C HIS A 13 22.15 -16.20 1.00
N GLY A 14 22.85 -15.33 1.75
CA GLY A 14 22.22 -14.30 2.58
C GLY A 14 21.28 -13.34 1.84
N VAL A 15 21.55 -13.04 0.56
CA VAL A 15 20.64 -12.23 -0.29
C VAL A 15 19.36 -13.01 -0.64
N THR A 16 19.48 -14.30 -0.93
CA THR A 16 18.34 -15.18 -1.21
C THR A 16 17.50 -15.43 0.05
N GLU A 17 18.16 -15.61 1.20
CA GLU A 17 17.52 -15.69 2.52
C GLU A 17 16.73 -14.42 2.83
N TYR A 18 17.34 -13.24 2.66
CA TYR A 18 16.67 -11.95 2.82
C TYR A 18 15.42 -11.84 1.93
N ALA A 19 15.54 -12.21 0.65
CA ALA A 19 14.42 -12.16 -0.28
C ALA A 19 13.25 -13.06 0.15
N ARG A 20 13.54 -14.26 0.66
CA ARG A 20 12.52 -15.19 1.18
C ARG A 20 11.87 -14.66 2.44
N LEU A 21 12.65 -14.15 3.39
CA LEU A 21 12.11 -13.56 4.62
C LEU A 21 11.26 -12.33 4.31
N LEU A 22 11.65 -11.51 3.32
CA LEU A 22 10.83 -10.40 2.87
C LEU A 22 9.47 -10.88 2.34
N VAL A 23 9.43 -11.96 1.54
CA VAL A 23 8.17 -12.59 1.10
C VAL A 23 7.33 -13.05 2.31
N ASP A 24 7.95 -13.72 3.27
CA ASP A 24 7.27 -14.28 4.44
C ASP A 24 6.64 -13.21 5.34
N HIS A 25 7.20 -12.00 5.37
CA HIS A 25 6.71 -10.88 6.18
C HIS A 25 5.80 -9.90 5.42
N THR A 26 5.77 -9.96 4.08
CA THR A 26 4.94 -9.05 3.26
C THR A 26 3.79 -9.72 2.54
N GLY A 27 3.85 -11.03 2.32
CA GLY A 27 2.80 -11.84 1.67
C GLY A 27 2.86 -11.86 0.14
N GLY A 28 4.05 -11.80 -0.46
CA GLY A 28 4.25 -11.87 -1.92
C GLY A 28 4.20 -13.30 -2.51
N THR A 29 4.38 -13.41 -3.83
CA THR A 29 4.51 -14.71 -4.52
C THR A 29 5.94 -14.88 -5.03
N PRO A 30 6.71 -15.90 -4.58
CA PRO A 30 8.05 -16.13 -5.09
C PRO A 30 8.02 -16.67 -6.53
N ALA A 31 9.00 -16.28 -7.33
CA ALA A 31 9.22 -16.69 -8.72
C ALA A 31 10.72 -16.83 -9.01
N THR A 32 11.07 -17.64 -10.01
CA THR A 32 12.43 -17.79 -10.56
C THR A 32 12.50 -17.21 -11.97
N LEU A 33 13.69 -17.16 -12.58
CA LEU A 33 13.87 -16.64 -13.95
C LEU A 33 13.08 -17.43 -15.01
N GLU A 34 12.78 -18.71 -14.75
CA GLU A 34 12.01 -19.57 -15.65
C GLU A 34 10.49 -19.51 -15.39
N SER A 35 10.07 -18.77 -14.36
CA SER A 35 8.66 -18.69 -13.98
C SER A 35 7.89 -17.77 -14.92
N ALA A 36 6.69 -18.17 -15.34
CA ALA A 36 5.75 -17.25 -15.97
C ALA A 36 5.21 -16.26 -14.91
N LEU A 37 5.57 -14.98 -15.04
CA LEU A 37 5.18 -13.95 -14.09
C LEU A 37 3.69 -13.61 -14.23
N ARG A 38 3.07 -13.24 -13.11
CA ARG A 38 1.67 -12.77 -13.09
C ARG A 38 1.61 -11.29 -13.49
N PRO A 39 0.54 -10.83 -14.15
CA PRO A 39 0.33 -9.40 -14.38
C PRO A 39 0.41 -8.63 -13.05
N GLY A 40 1.26 -7.61 -13.00
CA GLY A 40 1.57 -6.92 -11.75
C GLY A 40 3.03 -6.55 -11.60
N PRO A 41 3.35 -5.80 -10.52
CA PRO A 41 4.70 -5.41 -10.20
C PRO A 41 5.56 -6.59 -9.74
N VAL A 42 6.84 -6.49 -10.04
CA VAL A 42 7.87 -7.48 -9.67
C VAL A 42 8.91 -6.83 -8.77
N HIS A 43 9.21 -7.46 -7.63
CA HIS A 43 10.35 -7.11 -6.79
C HIS A 43 11.53 -8.03 -7.12
N VAL A 44 12.68 -7.45 -7.41
CA VAL A 44 13.94 -8.15 -7.64
C VAL A 44 14.92 -7.84 -6.52
N THR A 45 15.33 -8.86 -5.77
CA THR A 45 16.43 -8.75 -4.81
C THR A 45 17.74 -9.07 -5.53
N PHE A 46 18.50 -8.04 -5.91
CA PHE A 46 19.57 -8.17 -6.89
C PHE A 46 20.97 -8.14 -6.26
N THR A 47 21.78 -9.11 -6.68
CA THR A 47 23.24 -9.05 -6.70
C THR A 47 23.69 -9.83 -7.95
N ASP A 48 24.62 -9.29 -8.72
CA ASP A 48 25.03 -9.80 -10.04
C ASP A 48 25.46 -11.28 -10.00
N HIS A 49 26.15 -11.70 -8.95
CA HIS A 49 26.65 -13.07 -8.79
C HIS A 49 25.56 -14.15 -8.78
N LEU A 50 24.31 -13.81 -8.49
CA LEU A 50 23.19 -14.77 -8.47
C LEU A 50 22.49 -14.88 -9.82
N PHE A 51 22.54 -13.83 -10.64
CA PHE A 51 21.70 -13.71 -11.85
C PHE A 51 22.44 -14.01 -13.14
N GLY A 52 23.77 -14.06 -13.14
CA GLY A 52 24.53 -14.37 -14.33
C GLY A 52 26.03 -14.58 -14.08
N PRO A 53 26.77 -15.03 -15.11
CA PRO A 53 28.22 -15.25 -15.01
C PRO A 53 29.01 -13.94 -14.96
N ASP A 54 28.42 -12.82 -15.38
CA ASP A 54 28.98 -11.48 -15.28
C ASP A 54 27.87 -10.42 -15.09
N PRO A 55 28.21 -9.19 -14.67
CA PRO A 55 27.23 -8.19 -14.29
C PRO A 55 26.28 -7.76 -15.41
N GLU A 56 26.74 -7.69 -16.66
CA GLU A 56 25.89 -7.26 -17.78
C GLU A 56 24.90 -8.36 -18.15
N GLN A 57 25.36 -9.62 -18.21
CA GLN A 57 24.48 -10.77 -18.43
C GLN A 57 23.46 -10.95 -17.30
N ALA A 58 23.84 -10.66 -16.05
CA ALA A 58 22.93 -10.64 -14.91
C ALA A 58 21.81 -9.61 -15.07
N VAL A 59 22.13 -8.39 -15.52
CA VAL A 59 21.14 -7.35 -15.79
C VAL A 59 20.25 -7.71 -16.97
N ASP A 60 20.81 -8.25 -18.06
CA ASP A 60 20.02 -8.69 -19.22
C ASP A 60 19.03 -9.80 -18.84
N ALA A 61 19.44 -10.75 -17.99
CA ALA A 61 18.56 -11.80 -17.49
C ALA A 61 17.39 -11.23 -16.67
N VAL A 62 17.65 -10.23 -15.80
CA VAL A 62 16.58 -9.56 -15.05
C VAL A 62 15.63 -8.81 -15.97
N LEU A 63 16.16 -7.98 -16.88
CA LEU A 63 15.34 -7.17 -17.79
C LEU A 63 14.48 -8.03 -18.72
N ALA A 64 15.00 -9.18 -19.19
CA ALA A 64 14.23 -10.13 -19.96
C ALA A 64 13.12 -10.80 -19.10
N ALA A 65 13.41 -11.13 -17.84
CA ALA A 65 12.44 -11.77 -16.96
C ALA A 65 11.27 -10.84 -16.58
N VAL A 66 11.52 -9.54 -16.43
CA VAL A 66 10.50 -8.54 -16.03
C VAL A 66 9.88 -7.79 -17.22
N GLU A 67 10.14 -8.21 -18.45
CA GLU A 67 9.62 -7.55 -19.65
C GLU A 67 8.08 -7.45 -19.61
N GLY A 68 7.53 -6.24 -19.81
CA GLY A 68 6.09 -5.98 -19.74
C GLY A 68 5.52 -5.85 -18.32
N HIS A 69 6.36 -5.86 -17.30
CA HIS A 69 5.97 -5.64 -15.91
C HIS A 69 6.65 -4.40 -15.33
N PRO A 70 5.93 -3.56 -14.54
CA PRO A 70 6.61 -2.60 -13.68
C PRO A 70 7.44 -3.37 -12.65
N PHE A 71 8.59 -2.85 -12.25
CA PHE A 71 9.45 -3.55 -11.31
C PHE A 71 10.26 -2.65 -10.38
N CYS A 72 10.51 -3.21 -9.20
CA CYS A 72 11.35 -2.66 -8.16
C CYS A 72 12.62 -3.50 -8.04
N VAL A 73 13.76 -2.85 -7.81
CA VAL A 73 15.02 -3.53 -7.52
C VAL A 73 15.56 -3.11 -6.15
N SER A 74 15.87 -4.09 -5.30
CA SER A 74 16.66 -3.90 -4.08
C SER A 74 18.09 -4.35 -4.32
N PHE A 75 19.05 -3.42 -4.31
CA PHE A 75 20.45 -3.73 -4.55
C PHE A 75 21.14 -4.22 -3.28
N HIS A 76 21.85 -5.34 -3.41
CA HIS A 76 22.76 -5.89 -2.40
C HIS A 76 24.15 -6.02 -3.01
N ASP A 77 25.18 -5.89 -2.18
CA ASP A 77 26.58 -5.92 -2.63
C ASP A 77 26.87 -4.82 -3.69
N VAL A 78 26.49 -3.58 -3.39
CA VAL A 78 26.67 -2.43 -4.29
C VAL A 78 28.17 -2.24 -4.59
N PRO A 79 28.58 -2.02 -5.86
CA PRO A 79 29.99 -1.96 -6.24
C PRO A 79 30.77 -0.89 -5.50
N GLN A 80 32.00 -1.24 -5.11
CA GLN A 80 32.92 -0.34 -4.40
C GLN A 80 34.25 -0.17 -5.16
N PRO A 81 34.87 1.04 -5.18
CA PRO A 81 36.13 1.30 -5.88
C PRO A 81 37.28 0.34 -5.54
N GLU A 82 37.27 -0.19 -4.32
CA GLU A 82 38.33 -1.03 -3.73
C GLU A 82 38.31 -2.47 -4.24
N GLU A 83 37.27 -2.86 -4.99
CA GLU A 83 37.24 -4.09 -5.77
C GLU A 83 38.23 -4.10 -6.96
N GLY A 84 38.85 -2.95 -7.23
CA GLY A 84 39.75 -2.71 -8.35
C GLY A 84 39.05 -1.97 -9.49
N ALA A 85 39.74 -0.98 -10.09
CA ALA A 85 39.15 -0.03 -11.02
C ALA A 85 38.37 -0.68 -12.19
N GLU A 86 38.91 -1.75 -12.77
CA GLU A 86 38.26 -2.46 -13.89
C GLU A 86 36.98 -3.18 -13.44
N ARG A 87 37.02 -3.89 -12.30
CA ARG A 87 35.86 -4.59 -11.75
C ARG A 87 34.78 -3.61 -11.30
N PHE A 88 35.18 -2.56 -10.60
CA PHE A 88 34.30 -1.48 -10.16
C PHE A 88 33.59 -0.82 -11.34
N GLU A 89 34.32 -0.42 -12.38
CA GLU A 89 33.73 0.23 -13.57
C GLU A 89 32.72 -0.70 -14.27
N ARG A 90 33.08 -1.98 -14.46
CA ARG A 90 32.20 -2.96 -15.11
C ARG A 90 30.92 -3.21 -14.31
N ARG A 91 31.02 -3.48 -13.01
CA ARG A 91 29.83 -3.68 -12.15
C ARG A 91 29.02 -2.39 -12.05
N SER A 92 29.68 -1.24 -11.95
CA SER A 92 29.01 0.05 -11.80
C SER A 92 28.09 0.36 -12.97
N ARG A 93 28.57 0.10 -14.20
CA ARG A 93 27.78 0.29 -15.42
C ARG A 93 26.50 -0.55 -15.41
N ALA A 94 26.61 -1.82 -15.07
CA ALA A 94 25.49 -2.75 -15.00
C ALA A 94 24.45 -2.33 -13.93
N TYR A 95 24.90 -2.06 -12.71
CA TYR A 95 24.00 -1.66 -11.60
C TYR A 95 23.26 -0.36 -11.92
N ARG A 96 23.96 0.64 -12.44
CA ARG A 96 23.38 1.92 -12.88
C ARG A 96 22.38 1.75 -14.03
N ARG A 97 22.69 0.88 -15.01
CA ARG A 97 21.75 0.55 -16.08
C ARG A 97 20.45 -0.04 -15.54
N LEU A 98 20.53 -1.00 -14.61
CA LEU A 98 19.33 -1.60 -14.02
C LEU A 98 18.53 -0.58 -13.20
N ALA A 99 19.20 0.25 -12.38
CA ALA A 99 18.56 1.29 -11.57
C ALA A 99 17.80 2.34 -12.41
N ARG A 100 18.31 2.70 -13.60
CA ARG A 100 17.66 3.65 -14.51
C ARG A 100 16.38 3.12 -15.15
N VAL A 101 16.27 1.81 -15.31
CA VAL A 101 15.12 1.17 -15.97
C VAL A 101 14.04 0.77 -14.96
N ALA A 102 14.42 0.51 -13.70
CA ALA A 102 13.48 0.18 -12.64
C ALA A 102 12.57 1.35 -12.27
N ASP A 103 11.29 1.06 -12.00
CA ASP A 103 10.31 2.04 -11.52
C ASP A 103 10.60 2.47 -10.07
N LEU A 104 11.22 1.58 -9.29
CA LEU A 104 11.64 1.81 -7.91
C LEU A 104 13.01 1.18 -7.66
N THR A 105 13.95 1.99 -7.18
CA THR A 105 15.29 1.53 -6.78
C THR A 105 15.50 1.74 -5.28
N VAL A 106 15.99 0.71 -4.60
CA VAL A 106 16.25 0.73 -3.16
C VAL A 106 17.60 0.11 -2.83
N THR A 107 18.31 0.69 -1.86
CA THR A 107 19.52 0.14 -1.23
C THR A 107 19.30 -0.09 0.26
N ASN A 108 20.28 -0.67 0.96
CA ASN A 108 20.18 -0.95 2.39
C ASN A 108 20.78 0.17 3.27
N SER A 109 21.22 1.28 2.67
CA SER A 109 21.76 2.44 3.37
C SER A 109 21.81 3.67 2.46
N ARG A 110 21.84 4.86 3.07
CA ARG A 110 22.06 6.13 2.36
C ARG A 110 23.46 6.18 1.75
N HIS A 111 24.46 5.60 2.41
CA HIS A 111 25.78 5.44 1.82
C HIS A 111 25.72 4.67 0.49
N GLU A 112 25.05 3.53 0.44
CA GLU A 112 24.84 2.79 -0.81
C GLU A 112 24.00 3.56 -1.82
N ALA A 113 23.00 4.32 -1.39
CA ALA A 113 22.19 5.14 -2.29
C ALA A 113 23.05 6.19 -3.01
N SER A 114 24.04 6.77 -2.31
CA SER A 114 24.92 7.79 -2.88
C SER A 114 25.74 7.33 -4.09
N PHE A 115 25.93 6.01 -4.26
CA PHE A 115 26.55 5.42 -5.46
C PHE A 115 25.81 5.78 -6.77
N PHE A 116 24.49 6.03 -6.66
CA PHE A 116 23.58 6.33 -7.77
C PHE A 116 23.26 7.84 -7.91
N ASP A 117 23.69 8.70 -6.98
CA ASP A 117 23.33 10.14 -6.92
C ASP A 117 23.74 10.95 -8.17
N THR A 118 24.68 10.44 -8.96
CA THR A 118 25.15 11.11 -10.18
C THR A 118 24.19 11.01 -11.37
N GLU A 119 23.09 10.26 -11.25
CA GLU A 119 22.27 9.85 -12.39
C GLU A 119 20.83 10.36 -12.39
N GLY A 120 20.42 11.17 -11.40
CA GLY A 120 19.06 11.70 -11.32
C GLY A 120 17.98 10.66 -11.02
N THR A 121 18.36 9.41 -10.77
CA THR A 121 17.49 8.34 -10.30
C THR A 121 17.21 8.52 -8.81
N LYS A 122 15.94 8.61 -8.41
CA LYS A 122 15.55 8.63 -7.00
C LYS A 122 15.76 7.23 -6.40
N VAL A 123 16.75 7.09 -5.52
CA VAL A 123 17.04 5.84 -4.80
C VAL A 123 16.61 5.97 -3.34
N HIS A 124 15.84 5.00 -2.85
CA HIS A 124 15.43 4.93 -1.45
C HIS A 124 16.38 4.03 -0.65
N SER A 125 16.35 4.14 0.67
CA SER A 125 17.11 3.26 1.56
C SER A 125 16.22 2.60 2.60
N ILE A 126 16.30 1.27 2.70
CA ILE A 126 15.65 0.49 3.77
C ILE A 126 16.74 -0.34 4.45
N PRO A 127 17.19 0.03 5.66
CA PRO A 127 18.22 -0.71 6.39
C PRO A 127 17.83 -2.16 6.64
N LEU A 128 18.84 -3.04 6.66
CA LEU A 128 18.65 -4.45 7.01
C LEU A 128 18.02 -4.60 8.41
N PRO A 129 17.13 -5.59 8.61
CA PRO A 129 16.52 -5.82 9.91
C PRO A 129 17.55 -6.36 10.92
N LEU A 130 17.34 -6.04 12.19
CA LEU A 130 17.92 -6.79 13.29
C LEU A 130 17.32 -8.20 13.28
N PRO A 131 18.14 -9.27 13.18
CA PRO A 131 17.64 -10.63 13.31
C PRO A 131 17.10 -10.90 14.72
N GLU A 132 16.21 -11.90 14.84
CA GLU A 132 15.68 -12.31 16.15
C GLU A 132 16.78 -13.03 16.94
N ALA A 133 17.22 -12.42 18.05
CA ALA A 133 18.25 -12.99 18.92
C ALA A 133 17.61 -13.81 20.05
N PRO A 134 18.09 -15.04 20.32
CA PRO A 134 17.61 -15.84 21.45
C PRO A 134 17.99 -15.19 22.79
N PRO A 135 17.37 -15.62 23.91
CA PRO A 135 17.83 -15.24 25.23
C PRO A 135 19.30 -15.58 25.42
N ARG A 136 20.04 -14.66 26.04
CA ARG A 136 21.46 -14.83 26.36
C ARG A 136 21.69 -16.12 27.12
N SER A 137 22.64 -16.91 26.65
CA SER A 137 22.96 -18.26 27.12
C SER A 137 24.28 -18.35 27.89
N ALA A 138 25.15 -17.35 27.75
CA ALA A 138 26.46 -17.31 28.41
C ALA A 138 26.90 -15.88 28.74
N ASP A 139 27.72 -15.73 29.78
CA ASP A 139 28.37 -14.46 30.11
C ASP A 139 29.60 -14.21 29.21
N PRO A 140 29.97 -12.95 28.95
CA PRO A 140 31.13 -12.64 28.16
C PRO A 140 32.40 -13.03 28.93
N VAL A 141 33.36 -13.62 28.23
CA VAL A 141 34.67 -13.99 28.79
C VAL A 141 35.60 -12.78 28.68
N PRO A 142 36.10 -12.23 29.81
CA PRO A 142 36.99 -11.07 29.79
C PRO A 142 38.21 -11.27 28.88
N GLY A 143 38.59 -10.22 28.16
CA GLY A 143 39.75 -10.25 27.25
C GLY A 143 39.49 -10.88 25.88
N THR A 144 38.29 -11.39 25.60
CA THR A 144 37.96 -11.94 24.27
C THR A 144 37.52 -10.85 23.28
N VAL A 145 38.13 -10.85 22.09
CA VAL A 145 37.79 -9.95 20.96
C VAL A 145 37.20 -10.79 19.83
N GLY A 146 35.95 -10.51 19.44
CA GLY A 146 35.22 -11.35 18.47
C GLY A 146 35.01 -10.67 17.13
N VAL A 147 35.48 -11.30 16.05
CA VAL A 147 35.23 -10.89 14.67
C VAL A 147 34.22 -11.87 14.06
N LEU A 148 33.11 -11.37 13.49
CA LEU A 148 32.04 -12.21 12.92
C LEU A 148 32.03 -12.18 11.38
N GLY A 149 32.04 -13.35 10.76
CA GLY A 149 31.87 -13.53 9.31
C GLY A 149 33.02 -14.32 8.66
N PHE A 150 33.00 -14.41 7.32
CA PHE A 150 34.04 -15.12 6.57
C PHE A 150 35.42 -14.46 6.68
N ILE A 151 36.47 -15.27 6.71
CA ILE A 151 37.86 -14.81 6.77
C ILE A 151 38.42 -14.66 5.34
N TYR A 152 38.84 -13.45 4.99
CA TYR A 152 39.53 -13.11 3.73
C TYR A 152 40.29 -11.77 3.84
N PRO A 153 41.23 -11.48 2.93
CA PRO A 153 42.01 -10.24 2.94
C PRO A 153 41.13 -8.99 2.95
N GLY A 154 41.44 -8.03 3.83
CA GLY A 154 40.70 -6.77 3.96
C GLY A 154 39.43 -6.85 4.83
N LYS A 155 39.02 -8.05 5.29
CA LYS A 155 37.89 -8.21 6.23
C LYS A 155 38.18 -7.68 7.64
N GLY A 156 39.44 -7.36 7.93
CA GLY A 156 39.88 -6.73 9.17
C GLY A 156 40.46 -7.69 10.21
N HIS A 157 40.44 -9.00 9.97
CA HIS A 157 41.01 -10.00 10.88
C HIS A 157 42.49 -9.72 11.20
N GLU A 158 43.34 -9.49 10.19
CA GLU A 158 44.75 -9.15 10.38
C GLU A 158 44.94 -7.87 11.20
N THR A 159 44.12 -6.84 10.91
CA THR A 159 44.16 -5.55 11.62
C THR A 159 43.82 -5.72 13.10
N ILE A 160 42.83 -6.57 13.43
CA ILE A 160 42.46 -6.86 14.81
C ILE A 160 43.50 -7.70 15.52
N VAL A 161 44.10 -8.69 14.86
CA VAL A 161 45.19 -9.50 15.42
C VAL A 161 46.38 -8.64 15.77
N GLU A 162 46.80 -7.77 14.83
CA GLU A 162 47.90 -6.84 15.06
C GLU A 162 47.58 -5.90 16.23
N ALA A 163 46.41 -5.27 16.24
CA ALA A 163 46.02 -4.35 17.30
C ALA A 163 45.91 -5.03 18.67
N ALA A 164 45.31 -6.23 18.74
CA ALA A 164 45.21 -7.00 19.98
C ALA A 164 46.59 -7.39 20.53
N SER A 165 47.55 -7.71 19.65
CA SER A 165 48.92 -8.03 20.05
C SER A 165 49.65 -6.83 20.66
N GLN A 166 49.35 -5.60 20.21
CA GLN A 166 49.93 -4.37 20.75
C GLN A 166 49.37 -4.02 22.13
N VAL A 167 48.07 -4.27 22.36
CA VAL A 167 47.42 -4.06 23.66
C VAL A 167 47.88 -5.12 24.68
N GLY A 168 48.00 -6.38 24.25
CA GLY A 168 48.37 -7.50 25.10
C GLY A 168 47.22 -7.98 26.00
N GLY A 169 47.21 -9.27 26.33
CA GLY A 169 46.18 -9.87 27.19
C GLY A 169 44.80 -10.02 26.55
N LEU A 170 44.70 -9.87 25.22
CA LEU A 170 43.48 -10.06 24.44
C LEU A 170 43.58 -11.33 23.58
N GLU A 171 42.49 -12.10 23.54
CA GLU A 171 42.35 -13.31 22.71
C GLU A 171 41.39 -13.03 21.56
N VAL A 172 41.87 -13.12 20.31
CA VAL A 172 41.05 -12.88 19.12
C VAL A 172 40.36 -14.18 18.69
N ARG A 173 39.04 -14.10 18.50
CA ARG A 173 38.19 -15.20 18.04
C ARG A 173 37.49 -14.81 16.74
N ALA A 174 37.71 -15.59 15.70
CA ALA A 174 37.01 -15.46 14.43
C ALA A 174 35.80 -16.42 14.42
N LEU A 175 34.61 -15.84 14.53
CA LEU A 175 33.34 -16.55 14.46
C LEU A 175 32.94 -16.72 12.98
N GLY A 176 33.53 -17.72 12.33
CA GLY A 176 33.34 -18.00 10.91
C GLY A 176 34.45 -18.86 10.31
N GLY A 177 34.28 -19.24 9.04
CA GLY A 177 35.28 -19.98 8.26
C GLY A 177 36.01 -19.10 7.24
N PHE A 178 37.08 -19.62 6.66
CA PHE A 178 37.73 -19.01 5.49
C PHE A 178 36.77 -19.00 4.29
N SER A 179 36.76 -17.90 3.53
CA SER A 179 36.05 -17.91 2.25
C SER A 179 36.79 -18.78 1.23
N ALA A 180 36.06 -19.28 0.24
CA ALA A 180 36.62 -20.14 -0.79
C ALA A 180 37.80 -19.46 -1.51
N GLY A 181 38.93 -20.16 -1.60
CA GLY A 181 40.17 -19.66 -2.20
C GLY A 181 41.10 -18.89 -1.25
N HIS A 182 40.75 -18.81 0.03
CA HIS A 182 41.54 -18.15 1.08
C HIS A 182 41.85 -19.06 2.27
N GLU A 183 41.73 -20.39 2.11
CA GLU A 183 41.94 -21.38 3.15
C GLU A 183 43.39 -21.43 3.67
N ASP A 184 44.35 -21.00 2.85
CA ASP A 184 45.78 -20.96 3.19
C ASP A 184 46.21 -19.68 3.96
N MET A 185 45.26 -18.81 4.32
CA MET A 185 45.55 -17.56 5.02
C MET A 185 45.98 -17.84 6.47
N ASP A 186 47.14 -17.30 6.87
CA ASP A 186 47.71 -17.48 8.21
C ASP A 186 47.26 -16.38 9.17
N LEU A 187 46.67 -16.78 10.31
CA LEU A 187 46.19 -15.90 11.38
C LEU A 187 46.72 -16.40 12.73
N PRO A 188 47.98 -16.11 13.05
CA PRO A 188 48.62 -16.64 14.25
C PRO A 188 47.95 -16.11 15.52
N GLY A 189 47.64 -17.02 16.45
CA GLY A 189 47.03 -16.67 17.74
C GLY A 189 45.52 -16.37 17.68
N VAL A 190 44.86 -16.66 16.56
CA VAL A 190 43.39 -16.55 16.42
C VAL A 190 42.73 -17.90 16.62
N GLU A 191 41.68 -17.94 17.44
CA GLU A 191 40.77 -19.08 17.51
C GLU A 191 39.73 -18.96 16.39
N VAL A 192 39.80 -19.85 15.40
CA VAL A 192 38.84 -19.89 14.26
C VAL A 192 37.82 -20.98 14.53
N THR A 193 36.53 -20.62 14.57
CA THR A 193 35.46 -21.58 14.86
C THR A 193 35.06 -22.43 13.66
N GLY A 194 35.30 -21.95 12.44
CA GLY A 194 34.67 -22.48 11.24
C GLY A 194 33.19 -22.10 11.15
N TYR A 195 32.45 -22.78 10.27
CA TYR A 195 31.01 -22.58 10.15
C TYR A 195 30.30 -23.06 11.43
N LEU A 196 29.46 -22.20 12.01
CA LEU A 196 28.64 -22.49 13.17
C LEU A 196 27.16 -22.46 12.77
N PRO A 197 26.35 -23.45 13.18
CA PRO A 197 24.89 -23.33 13.15
C PRO A 197 24.41 -22.13 13.98
N ASP A 198 23.27 -21.54 13.63
CA ASP A 198 22.79 -20.30 14.26
C ASP A 198 22.70 -20.36 15.80
N GLU A 199 22.18 -21.44 16.39
CA GLU A 199 22.09 -21.57 17.86
C GLU A 199 23.48 -21.53 18.52
N GLU A 200 24.46 -22.22 17.94
CA GLU A 200 25.83 -22.23 18.45
C GLU A 200 26.51 -20.89 18.21
N LEU A 201 26.24 -20.24 17.07
CA LEU A 201 26.75 -18.92 16.77
C LEU A 201 26.32 -17.90 17.83
N TRP A 202 25.04 -17.87 18.19
CA TRP A 202 24.54 -16.98 19.26
C TRP A 202 25.24 -17.25 20.59
N ALA A 203 25.40 -18.53 20.96
CA ALA A 203 26.10 -18.90 22.18
C ALA A 203 27.59 -18.50 22.18
N GLN A 204 28.27 -18.54 21.03
CA GLN A 204 29.65 -18.06 20.92
C GLN A 204 29.73 -16.54 20.93
N MET A 205 28.78 -15.85 20.28
CA MET A 205 28.68 -14.39 20.32
C MET A 205 28.48 -13.87 21.76
N ASP A 206 27.67 -14.56 22.56
CA ASP A 206 27.44 -14.22 23.97
C ASP A 206 28.73 -14.21 24.81
N ARG A 207 29.68 -15.10 24.47
CA ARG A 207 30.98 -15.25 25.16
C ARG A 207 32.01 -14.19 24.77
N ILE A 208 31.81 -13.46 23.68
CA ILE A 208 32.73 -12.39 23.28
C ILE A 208 32.57 -11.20 24.22
N ALA A 209 33.66 -10.65 24.77
CA ALA A 209 33.63 -9.43 25.58
C ALA A 209 33.64 -8.16 24.71
N ILE A 210 34.48 -8.13 23.67
CA ILE A 210 34.66 -6.98 22.78
C ILE A 210 34.32 -7.39 21.34
N PRO A 211 33.07 -7.19 20.90
CA PRO A 211 32.67 -7.41 19.51
C PRO A 211 33.27 -6.36 18.58
N VAL A 212 33.80 -6.80 17.44
CA VAL A 212 34.42 -5.89 16.47
C VAL A 212 33.96 -6.16 15.04
N CYS A 213 33.89 -5.09 14.27
CA CYS A 213 33.57 -5.05 12.85
C CYS A 213 34.65 -4.21 12.14
N ALA A 214 35.81 -4.82 11.92
CA ALA A 214 37.02 -4.13 11.43
C ALA A 214 37.17 -4.08 9.91
N HIS A 215 36.12 -4.43 9.18
CA HIS A 215 36.16 -4.39 7.72
C HIS A 215 36.37 -2.94 7.27
N ARG A 216 37.34 -2.71 6.38
CA ARG A 216 37.69 -1.37 5.90
C ARG A 216 36.60 -0.75 5.01
N HIS A 217 35.79 -1.58 4.35
CA HIS A 217 34.78 -1.14 3.39
C HIS A 217 33.43 -1.74 3.81
N PHE A 218 32.64 -0.96 4.54
CA PHE A 218 31.43 -1.46 5.19
C PHE A 218 30.19 -1.07 4.38
N SER A 219 29.44 -2.07 3.93
CA SER A 219 28.15 -1.89 3.26
C SER A 219 27.21 -2.97 3.78
N ALA A 220 25.99 -2.60 4.16
CA ALA A 220 24.87 -3.49 4.51
C ALA A 220 25.28 -4.82 5.19
N SER A 221 25.83 -4.73 6.40
CA SER A 221 26.48 -5.89 7.05
C SER A 221 25.56 -6.69 7.95
N GLY A 222 25.28 -7.93 7.56
CA GLY A 222 24.59 -8.90 8.43
C GLY A 222 25.34 -9.18 9.74
N SER A 223 26.68 -9.16 9.73
CA SER A 223 27.47 -9.35 10.95
C SER A 223 27.25 -8.24 11.98
N LEU A 224 27.19 -6.98 11.55
CA LEU A 224 26.90 -5.87 12.47
C LEU A 224 25.48 -5.99 13.03
N MET A 225 24.49 -6.24 12.16
CA MET A 225 23.10 -6.40 12.59
C MET A 225 22.93 -7.53 13.62
N ARG A 226 23.66 -8.65 13.47
CA ARG A 226 23.66 -9.75 14.46
C ARG A 226 24.20 -9.31 15.82
N TRP A 227 25.31 -8.58 15.85
CA TRP A 227 25.85 -8.05 17.11
C TRP A 227 24.89 -7.07 17.79
N LEU A 228 24.28 -6.18 17.00
CA LEU A 228 23.30 -5.23 17.50
C LEU A 228 22.05 -5.93 18.04
N ALA A 229 21.56 -6.97 17.36
CA ALA A 229 20.44 -7.79 17.80
C ALA A 229 20.72 -8.51 19.13
N ALA A 230 21.94 -9.01 19.33
CA ALA A 230 22.41 -9.56 20.61
C ALA A 230 22.51 -8.49 21.73
N GLY A 231 22.19 -7.23 21.45
CA GLY A 231 22.24 -6.12 22.41
C GLY A 231 23.67 -5.77 22.80
N ARG A 232 24.64 -5.98 21.90
CA ARG A 232 26.05 -5.71 22.20
C ARG A 232 26.46 -4.30 21.77
N ARG A 233 27.42 -3.73 22.51
CA ARG A 233 28.26 -2.63 22.02
C ARG A 233 29.33 -3.19 21.09
N VAL A 234 29.57 -2.53 19.96
CA VAL A 234 30.41 -3.02 18.87
C VAL A 234 31.36 -1.92 18.43
N LEU A 235 32.64 -2.24 18.37
CA LEU A 235 33.64 -1.38 17.73
C LEU A 235 33.60 -1.60 16.22
N VAL A 236 33.42 -0.53 15.43
CA VAL A 236 33.24 -0.61 13.97
C VAL A 236 34.21 0.35 13.30
N THR A 237 34.88 -0.05 12.22
CA THR A 237 35.72 0.88 11.44
C THR A 237 34.92 2.12 11.04
N ASP A 238 35.47 3.32 11.28
CA ASP A 238 34.82 4.57 10.86
C ASP A 238 34.67 4.60 9.33
N SER A 239 33.43 4.72 8.89
CA SER A 239 33.00 4.78 7.49
C SER A 239 31.66 5.48 7.41
N ASP A 240 31.25 5.93 6.23
CA ASP A 240 29.96 6.61 6.06
C ASP A 240 28.79 5.71 6.47
N TYR A 241 28.83 4.42 6.10
CA TYR A 241 27.86 3.43 6.57
C TYR A 241 27.90 3.25 8.10
N ALA A 242 29.08 3.14 8.71
CA ALA A 242 29.17 2.95 10.16
C ALA A 242 28.58 4.15 10.92
N ARG A 243 28.78 5.38 10.43
CA ARG A 243 28.17 6.58 11.00
C ARG A 243 26.65 6.57 10.84
N GLU A 244 26.14 6.15 9.68
CA GLU A 244 24.69 5.99 9.46
C GLU A 244 24.07 4.97 10.44
N VAL A 245 24.70 3.82 10.66
CA VAL A 245 24.22 2.84 11.64
C VAL A 245 24.37 3.37 13.08
N ALA A 246 25.41 4.14 13.38
CA ALA A 246 25.57 4.79 14.69
C ALA A 246 24.47 5.82 14.98
N GLU A 247 23.93 6.49 13.97
CA GLU A 247 22.75 7.36 14.17
C GLU A 247 21.50 6.56 14.56
N MET A 248 21.34 5.35 14.01
CA MET A 248 20.22 4.45 14.35
C MET A 248 20.40 3.77 15.71
N PHE A 249 21.64 3.42 16.06
CA PHE A 249 22.00 2.66 17.27
C PHE A 249 23.12 3.36 18.08
N PRO A 250 22.89 4.59 18.58
CA PRO A 250 23.94 5.43 19.18
C PRO A 250 24.56 4.85 20.45
N ASP A 251 23.82 4.02 21.17
CA ASP A 251 24.28 3.38 22.41
C ASP A 251 25.05 2.07 22.15
N GLN A 252 25.10 1.59 20.89
CA GLN A 252 25.68 0.29 20.54
C GLN A 252 26.84 0.36 19.54
N VAL A 253 26.89 1.35 18.65
CA VAL A 253 27.95 1.46 17.64
C VAL A 253 29.00 2.48 18.07
N VAL A 254 30.25 2.03 18.18
CA VAL A 254 31.40 2.90 18.44
C VAL A 254 32.30 2.90 17.21
N THR A 255 32.41 4.04 16.52
CA THR A 255 33.27 4.17 15.34
C THR A 255 34.74 4.27 15.73
N VAL A 256 35.62 3.59 14.98
CA VAL A 256 37.04 3.41 15.31
C VAL A 256 37.93 3.81 14.14
N THR A 257 38.88 4.69 14.42
CA THR A 257 39.99 5.04 13.52
C THR A 257 41.34 4.53 14.02
N ASP A 258 41.48 4.30 15.33
CA ASP A 258 42.66 3.76 16.01
C ASP A 258 42.29 2.48 16.77
N TRP A 259 42.60 1.32 16.18
CA TRP A 259 42.23 0.01 16.72
C TRP A 259 42.91 -0.34 18.04
N PRO A 260 44.24 -0.20 18.21
CA PRO A 260 44.90 -0.43 19.50
C PRO A 260 44.28 0.39 20.64
N ALA A 261 44.06 1.69 20.44
CA ALA A 261 43.47 2.55 21.45
C ALA A 261 42.03 2.12 21.81
N ALA A 262 41.18 1.89 20.79
CA ALA A 262 39.80 1.49 21.01
C ALA A 262 39.67 0.13 21.72
N LEU A 263 40.54 -0.83 21.40
CA LEU A 263 40.57 -2.13 22.10
C LEU A 263 41.03 -1.99 23.55
N ALA A 264 42.03 -1.14 23.82
CA ALA A 264 42.49 -0.88 25.18
C ALA A 264 41.40 -0.22 26.03
N ASP A 265 40.71 0.78 25.49
CA ASP A 265 39.60 1.47 26.16
C ASP A 265 38.43 0.52 26.43
N ALA A 266 38.04 -0.29 25.44
CA ALA A 266 36.97 -1.28 25.59
C ALA A 266 37.32 -2.40 26.60
N ALA A 267 38.59 -2.79 26.68
CA ALA A 267 39.06 -3.76 27.67
C ALA A 267 39.09 -3.19 29.10
N ALA A 268 39.29 -1.87 29.24
CA ALA A 268 39.30 -1.17 30.52
C ALA A 268 37.89 -0.77 31.02
N ASP A 269 36.91 -0.62 30.12
CA ASP A 269 35.52 -0.35 30.47
C ASP A 269 34.81 -1.65 30.92
N GLU A 270 34.67 -1.85 32.24
CA GLU A 270 33.93 -2.98 32.82
C GLU A 270 32.48 -3.09 32.32
N GLY A 271 31.90 -1.98 31.84
CA GLY A 271 30.57 -1.95 31.26
C GLY A 271 30.53 -2.39 29.80
N PHE A 272 31.62 -2.37 29.03
CA PHE A 272 31.59 -2.52 27.56
C PHE A 272 30.91 -3.82 27.12
N ALA A 273 31.19 -4.91 27.84
CA ALA A 273 30.62 -6.23 27.57
C ALA A 273 29.16 -6.39 28.04
N ALA A 274 28.60 -5.42 28.76
CA ALA A 274 27.23 -5.43 29.22
C ALA A 274 26.24 -5.35 28.06
N ARG A 275 25.05 -5.93 28.27
CA ARG A 275 23.95 -5.86 27.31
C ARG A 275 23.34 -4.47 27.35
N VAL A 276 22.98 -3.95 26.17
CA VAL A 276 22.18 -2.74 26.02
C VAL A 276 20.70 -3.15 26.00
N ASP A 277 19.97 -2.78 27.05
CA ASP A 277 18.57 -3.21 27.27
C ASP A 277 17.56 -2.48 26.36
N LYS A 278 17.93 -1.34 25.78
CA LYS A 278 17.10 -0.63 24.79
C LYS A 278 17.29 -1.25 23.41
N GLN A 279 16.60 -2.34 23.12
CA GLN A 279 16.53 -2.83 21.74
C GLN A 279 15.67 -1.86 20.91
N HIS A 280 16.32 -1.06 20.07
CA HIS A 280 15.66 -0.36 18.98
C HIS A 280 14.94 -1.40 18.11
N ARG A 281 13.63 -1.21 17.88
CA ARG A 281 12.79 -2.16 17.16
C ARG A 281 12.89 -1.86 15.67
N TRP A 282 13.92 -2.40 15.03
CA TRP A 282 14.06 -2.42 13.57
C TRP A 282 14.16 -3.87 13.09
N GLY A 283 13.11 -4.65 13.36
CA GLY A 283 13.02 -6.03 12.94
C GLY A 283 12.33 -6.18 11.58
N TRP A 284 12.02 -7.42 11.22
CA TRP A 284 11.25 -7.70 10.01
C TRP A 284 9.88 -7.04 9.94
N PRO A 285 9.10 -6.88 11.02
CA PRO A 285 7.83 -6.15 10.96
C PRO A 285 7.98 -4.71 10.48
N GLU A 286 9.01 -3.99 10.96
CA GLU A 286 9.29 -2.60 10.55
C GLU A 286 9.80 -2.54 9.11
N VAL A 287 10.74 -3.42 8.74
CA VAL A 287 11.27 -3.50 7.37
C VAL A 287 10.18 -3.86 6.36
N ALA A 288 9.32 -4.83 6.65
CA ALA A 288 8.19 -5.21 5.80
C ALA A 288 7.19 -4.05 5.63
N THR A 289 6.95 -3.28 6.70
CA THR A 289 6.10 -2.08 6.65
C THR A 289 6.70 -1.02 5.73
N ALA A 290 8.00 -0.73 5.87
CA ALA A 290 8.71 0.23 5.01
C ALA A 290 8.67 -0.16 3.53
N TRP A 291 8.89 -1.45 3.23
CA TRP A 291 8.79 -1.98 1.86
C TRP A 291 7.39 -1.81 1.27
N GLN A 292 6.38 -2.21 2.01
CA GLN A 292 4.99 -2.07 1.61
C GLN A 292 4.58 -0.60 1.40
N ASP A 293 5.10 0.33 2.19
CA ASP A 293 4.83 1.76 2.02
C ASP A 293 5.37 2.28 0.68
N LEU A 294 6.62 1.93 0.35
CA LEU A 294 7.18 2.25 -0.97
C LEU A 294 6.40 1.58 -2.10
N TRP A 295 6.04 0.30 -1.96
CA TRP A 295 5.26 -0.36 -3.00
C TRP A 295 3.86 0.23 -3.17
N ILE A 296 3.22 0.71 -2.10
CA ILE A 296 1.95 1.43 -2.18
C ILE A 296 2.12 2.76 -2.91
N GLU A 297 3.20 3.50 -2.63
CA GLU A 297 3.51 4.77 -3.29
C GLU A 297 3.72 4.58 -4.80
N TYR A 298 4.49 3.58 -5.20
CA TYR A 298 4.91 3.39 -6.60
C TYR A 298 3.97 2.49 -7.41
N PHE A 299 3.33 1.51 -6.78
CA PHE A 299 2.53 0.49 -7.45
C PHE A 299 1.09 0.39 -6.94
N GLY A 300 0.63 1.36 -6.16
CA GLY A 300 -0.71 1.39 -5.56
C GLY A 300 -1.87 1.00 -6.50
N PRO A 301 -1.96 1.56 -7.73
CA PRO A 301 -2.98 1.16 -8.70
C PRO A 301 -2.97 -0.35 -9.01
N TRP A 302 -1.79 -0.93 -9.20
CA TRP A 302 -1.63 -2.36 -9.45
C TRP A 302 -2.00 -3.22 -8.23
N LEU A 303 -1.62 -2.79 -7.04
CA LEU A 303 -1.95 -3.50 -5.80
C LEU A 303 -3.46 -3.54 -5.56
N ARG A 304 -4.17 -2.48 -5.95
CA ARG A 304 -5.63 -2.34 -5.81
C ARG A 304 -6.43 -2.89 -7.00
N ASP A 305 -5.77 -3.42 -8.03
CA ASP A 305 -6.40 -3.76 -9.31
C ASP A 305 -7.22 -2.59 -9.90
N ASN A 306 -6.70 -1.38 -9.73
CA ASN A 306 -7.29 -0.11 -10.16
C ASN A 306 -6.44 0.51 -11.27
N ILE A 307 -6.11 -0.30 -12.28
CA ILE A 307 -5.25 0.12 -13.39
C ILE A 307 -6.15 0.62 -14.51
N PRO A 308 -6.01 1.88 -14.96
CA PRO A 308 -6.71 2.34 -16.16
C PRO A 308 -6.41 1.40 -17.34
N PRO A 309 -7.42 0.93 -18.09
CA PRO A 309 -7.17 0.05 -19.21
C PRO A 309 -6.40 0.80 -20.30
N GLU A 310 -5.57 0.09 -21.07
CA GLU A 310 -5.00 0.67 -22.28
C GLU A 310 -6.11 0.86 -23.32
N LEU A 311 -6.15 2.06 -23.91
CA LEU A 311 -7.06 2.33 -25.01
C LEU A 311 -6.51 1.72 -26.30
N THR A 312 -7.30 0.85 -26.91
CA THR A 312 -7.02 0.27 -28.23
C THR A 312 -7.78 1.03 -29.32
N ASP A 313 -7.39 0.87 -30.59
CA ASP A 313 -8.07 1.44 -31.77
C ASP A 313 -9.44 0.78 -32.07
N THR A 314 -10.13 0.31 -31.03
CA THR A 314 -11.43 -0.33 -31.16
C THR A 314 -12.49 0.73 -31.52
N PRO A 315 -13.42 0.43 -32.45
CA PRO A 315 -14.51 1.34 -32.76
C PRO A 315 -15.32 1.71 -31.49
N PRO A 316 -15.85 2.93 -31.39
CA PRO A 316 -16.66 3.34 -30.25
C PRO A 316 -17.88 2.41 -30.08
N ALA A 317 -18.17 2.01 -28.84
CA ALA A 317 -19.36 1.21 -28.54
C ALA A 317 -20.64 2.08 -28.59
N PRO A 318 -21.80 1.51 -28.95
CA PRO A 318 -23.08 2.19 -28.84
C PRO A 318 -23.36 2.73 -27.43
N VAL A 319 -24.03 3.89 -27.34
CA VAL A 319 -24.28 4.59 -26.07
C VAL A 319 -25.74 4.93 -25.85
N SER A 320 -26.22 4.73 -24.63
CA SER A 320 -27.53 5.20 -24.16
C SER A 320 -27.35 6.47 -23.32
N VAL A 321 -27.84 7.60 -23.81
CA VAL A 321 -27.76 8.89 -23.12
C VAL A 321 -29.01 9.10 -22.26
N VAL A 322 -28.86 9.07 -20.94
CA VAL A 322 -29.95 9.26 -19.97
C VAL A 322 -29.95 10.71 -19.47
N ILE A 323 -31.08 11.40 -19.69
CA ILE A 323 -31.25 12.82 -19.35
C ILE A 323 -32.43 12.97 -18.39
N PRO A 324 -32.21 13.27 -17.08
CA PRO A 324 -33.31 13.62 -16.19
C PRO A 324 -33.91 14.96 -16.63
N TYR A 325 -35.24 15.04 -16.58
CA TYR A 325 -35.99 16.20 -17.07
C TYR A 325 -37.07 16.64 -16.09
N TYR A 326 -37.17 17.96 -15.88
CA TYR A 326 -38.25 18.58 -15.13
C TYR A 326 -38.58 19.98 -15.68
N ASN A 327 -39.71 20.13 -16.38
CA ASN A 327 -40.32 21.38 -16.84
C ASN A 327 -39.49 22.37 -17.70
N ASP A 328 -38.20 22.15 -17.98
CA ASP A 328 -37.35 23.04 -18.79
C ASP A 328 -37.07 22.49 -20.19
N ILE A 329 -38.04 22.67 -21.08
CA ILE A 329 -37.97 22.17 -22.46
C ILE A 329 -36.88 22.87 -23.29
N ASP A 330 -36.53 24.12 -22.96
CA ASP A 330 -35.58 24.89 -23.77
C ASP A 330 -34.14 24.45 -23.49
N SER A 331 -33.80 24.18 -22.24
CA SER A 331 -32.51 23.56 -21.89
C SER A 331 -32.41 22.15 -22.46
N LEU A 332 -33.46 21.33 -22.33
CA LEU A 332 -33.48 19.98 -22.89
C LEU A 332 -33.21 19.96 -24.40
N ARG A 333 -33.80 20.90 -25.16
CA ARG A 333 -33.56 21.02 -26.61
C ARG A 333 -32.09 21.31 -26.93
N ARG A 334 -31.40 22.11 -26.11
CA ARG A 334 -29.97 22.40 -26.29
C ARG A 334 -29.12 21.17 -26.01
N VAL A 335 -29.44 20.41 -24.96
CA VAL A 335 -28.75 19.16 -24.65
C VAL A 335 -28.91 18.15 -25.79
N ILE A 336 -30.14 17.94 -26.27
CA ILE A 336 -30.42 17.06 -27.42
C ILE A 336 -29.62 17.50 -28.64
N ALA A 337 -29.63 18.79 -28.98
CA ALA A 337 -28.84 19.31 -30.10
C ALA A 337 -27.32 19.07 -29.91
N GLY A 338 -26.80 19.15 -28.69
CA GLY A 338 -25.41 18.79 -28.38
C GLY A 338 -25.12 17.31 -28.61
N VAL A 339 -26.04 16.43 -28.21
CA VAL A 339 -25.95 14.97 -28.43
C VAL A 339 -25.98 14.65 -29.93
N GLU A 340 -26.88 15.25 -30.70
CA GLU A 340 -26.97 15.06 -32.16
C GLU A 340 -25.70 15.52 -32.90
N ASN A 341 -25.11 16.64 -32.46
CA ASN A 341 -23.89 17.20 -33.04
C ASN A 341 -22.61 16.59 -32.44
N ASN A 342 -22.72 15.53 -31.64
CA ASN A 342 -21.56 14.96 -30.95
C ASN A 342 -20.54 14.36 -31.92
N GLY A 343 -20.99 13.82 -33.05
CA GLY A 343 -20.11 13.13 -34.02
C GLY A 343 -19.61 11.77 -33.52
N HIS A 344 -20.37 11.12 -32.65
CA HIS A 344 -20.04 9.79 -32.16
C HIS A 344 -20.05 8.76 -33.31
N GLY A 345 -19.04 7.88 -33.34
CA GLY A 345 -18.82 6.94 -34.45
C GLY A 345 -19.66 5.65 -34.41
N SER A 346 -20.69 5.60 -33.56
CA SER A 346 -21.52 4.42 -33.29
C SER A 346 -22.97 4.82 -33.01
N ASP A 347 -23.83 3.83 -32.75
CA ASP A 347 -25.24 4.07 -32.45
C ASP A 347 -25.40 4.86 -31.14
N VAL A 348 -26.29 5.86 -31.17
CA VAL A 348 -26.65 6.70 -30.02
C VAL A 348 -28.15 6.66 -29.86
N GLU A 349 -28.63 6.43 -28.64
CA GLU A 349 -30.03 6.68 -28.27
C GLU A 349 -30.14 7.69 -27.13
N ILE A 350 -31.27 8.39 -27.08
CA ILE A 350 -31.59 9.35 -26.04
C ILE A 350 -32.76 8.82 -25.20
N ILE A 351 -32.61 8.88 -23.88
CA ILE A 351 -33.64 8.47 -22.93
C ILE A 351 -33.90 9.65 -22.00
N ILE A 352 -35.06 10.27 -22.18
CA ILE A 352 -35.50 11.39 -21.34
C ILE A 352 -36.28 10.81 -20.16
N ALA A 353 -35.74 10.98 -18.96
CA ALA A 353 -36.36 10.53 -17.72
C ALA A 353 -37.09 11.69 -17.04
N ASP A 354 -38.38 11.80 -17.31
CA ASP A 354 -39.27 12.84 -16.79
C ASP A 354 -39.65 12.57 -15.32
N ASP A 355 -39.17 13.44 -14.43
CA ASP A 355 -39.43 13.40 -12.98
C ASP A 355 -40.76 14.07 -12.60
N GLY A 356 -41.83 13.74 -13.33
CA GLY A 356 -43.17 14.22 -13.04
C GLY A 356 -43.49 15.64 -13.53
N SER A 357 -42.92 16.10 -14.65
CA SER A 357 -43.22 17.43 -15.23
C SER A 357 -44.72 17.67 -15.44
N THR A 358 -45.17 18.93 -15.39
CA THR A 358 -46.59 19.28 -15.61
C THR A 358 -47.12 18.76 -16.94
N THR A 359 -46.28 18.86 -17.97
CA THR A 359 -46.51 18.30 -19.30
C THR A 359 -45.30 17.46 -19.69
N ALA A 360 -45.53 16.29 -20.27
CA ALA A 360 -44.45 15.46 -20.80
C ALA A 360 -43.64 16.24 -21.85
N PRO A 361 -42.31 16.05 -21.93
CA PRO A 361 -41.48 16.74 -22.91
C PRO A 361 -41.84 16.30 -24.32
N GLU A 362 -42.18 17.25 -25.18
CA GLU A 362 -42.30 17.04 -26.62
C GLU A 362 -41.02 17.49 -27.32
N VAL A 363 -40.28 16.51 -27.85
CA VAL A 363 -38.98 16.74 -28.50
C VAL A 363 -38.97 16.18 -29.92
N THR A 364 -38.22 16.84 -30.80
CA THR A 364 -37.96 16.39 -32.16
C THR A 364 -36.46 16.20 -32.29
N THR A 365 -36.03 15.01 -32.70
CA THR A 365 -34.62 14.65 -32.89
C THR A 365 -34.49 13.64 -34.04
N SER A 366 -33.31 13.62 -34.65
CA SER A 366 -32.84 12.64 -35.64
C SER A 366 -32.39 11.31 -35.03
N LEU A 367 -32.15 11.27 -33.71
CA LEU A 367 -31.73 10.07 -32.99
C LEU A 367 -32.94 9.30 -32.42
N PRO A 368 -32.83 7.98 -32.20
CA PRO A 368 -33.79 7.23 -31.41
C PRO A 368 -33.99 7.90 -30.04
N VAL A 369 -35.24 8.23 -29.70
CA VAL A 369 -35.58 8.87 -28.43
C VAL A 369 -36.71 8.13 -27.73
N THR A 370 -36.52 7.87 -26.44
CA THR A 370 -37.54 7.31 -25.55
C THR A 370 -37.79 8.27 -24.40
N VAL A 371 -39.06 8.57 -24.11
CA VAL A 371 -39.44 9.32 -22.92
C VAL A 371 -40.02 8.33 -21.91
N VAL A 372 -39.41 8.26 -20.73
CA VAL A 372 -39.90 7.50 -19.57
C VAL A 372 -40.29 8.48 -18.49
N ARG A 373 -41.33 8.15 -17.72
CA ARG A 373 -41.92 9.08 -16.77
C ARG A 373 -42.29 8.41 -15.45
N GLN A 374 -42.10 9.14 -14.37
CA GLN A 374 -42.63 8.82 -13.05
C GLN A 374 -43.64 9.88 -12.58
N ASP A 375 -44.39 9.57 -11.52
CA ASP A 375 -45.32 10.52 -10.90
C ASP A 375 -44.58 11.73 -10.30
N ASP A 376 -45.25 12.87 -10.14
CA ASP A 376 -44.68 13.99 -9.38
C ASP A 376 -44.87 13.75 -7.88
N LEU A 377 -43.78 13.37 -7.20
CA LEU A 377 -43.73 13.24 -5.74
C LEU A 377 -42.57 14.08 -5.17
N GLY A 378 -42.31 15.23 -5.79
CA GLY A 378 -41.16 16.09 -5.51
C GLY A 378 -39.89 15.66 -6.25
N PHE A 379 -38.77 16.32 -5.92
CA PHE A 379 -37.48 16.16 -6.60
C PHE A 379 -36.88 14.76 -6.32
N ARG A 380 -36.89 13.88 -7.33
CA ARG A 380 -36.46 12.48 -7.24
C ARG A 380 -35.61 12.08 -8.45
N ALA A 381 -34.62 12.92 -8.78
CA ALA A 381 -33.70 12.73 -9.89
C ALA A 381 -33.02 11.35 -9.88
N ALA A 382 -32.66 10.82 -8.70
CA ALA A 382 -32.12 9.46 -8.55
C ALA A 382 -33.04 8.37 -9.13
N ALA A 383 -34.33 8.41 -8.78
CA ALA A 383 -35.33 7.47 -9.28
C ALA A 383 -35.58 7.65 -10.79
N ALA A 384 -35.59 8.89 -11.28
CA ALA A 384 -35.74 9.19 -12.69
C ALA A 384 -34.55 8.65 -13.51
N ARG A 385 -33.31 8.89 -13.07
CA ARG A 385 -32.09 8.35 -13.70
C ARG A 385 -32.13 6.81 -13.74
N ASN A 386 -32.50 6.15 -12.64
CA ASN A 386 -32.68 4.69 -12.62
C ASN A 386 -33.75 4.22 -13.62
N LEU A 387 -34.87 4.95 -13.73
CA LEU A 387 -35.92 4.66 -14.72
C LEU A 387 -35.39 4.74 -16.14
N GLY A 388 -34.58 5.76 -16.45
CA GLY A 388 -33.91 5.89 -17.74
C GLY A 388 -33.00 4.70 -18.04
N VAL A 389 -32.14 4.30 -17.10
CA VAL A 389 -31.23 3.15 -17.29
C VAL A 389 -31.97 1.84 -17.49
N ARG A 390 -33.12 1.65 -16.82
CA ARG A 390 -33.96 0.45 -17.03
C ARG A 390 -34.44 0.32 -18.48
N SER A 391 -34.65 1.45 -19.16
CA SER A 391 -35.05 1.52 -20.57
C SER A 391 -33.89 1.58 -21.57
N ALA A 392 -32.64 1.69 -21.09
CA ALA A 392 -31.46 1.72 -21.95
C ALA A 392 -31.19 0.38 -22.64
N HIS A 393 -30.90 0.41 -23.94
CA HIS A 393 -30.59 -0.77 -24.75
C HIS A 393 -29.10 -1.08 -24.80
N HIS A 394 -28.24 -0.07 -24.66
CA HIS A 394 -26.80 -0.24 -24.79
C HIS A 394 -26.12 -0.52 -23.45
N GLU A 395 -24.93 -1.11 -23.52
CA GLU A 395 -24.13 -1.43 -22.34
C GLU A 395 -23.45 -0.18 -21.76
N VAL A 396 -23.08 0.78 -22.61
CA VAL A 396 -22.51 2.06 -22.13
C VAL A 396 -23.65 3.03 -21.87
N VAL A 397 -23.77 3.47 -20.62
CA VAL A 397 -24.74 4.48 -20.20
C VAL A 397 -23.99 5.78 -19.93
N VAL A 398 -24.47 6.87 -20.52
CA VAL A 398 -23.96 8.23 -20.30
C VAL A 398 -25.07 9.07 -19.69
N PHE A 399 -24.80 9.73 -18.56
CA PHE A 399 -25.71 10.64 -17.90
C PHE A 399 -25.32 12.09 -18.24
N LEU A 400 -26.33 12.89 -18.57
CA LEU A 400 -26.23 14.33 -18.75
C LEU A 400 -27.44 14.96 -18.06
N ASP A 401 -27.23 16.00 -17.26
CA ASP A 401 -28.38 16.75 -16.71
C ASP A 401 -29.12 17.50 -17.83
N GLY A 402 -30.40 17.84 -17.59
CA GLY A 402 -31.27 18.51 -18.57
C GLY A 402 -30.79 19.89 -19.04
N ASP A 403 -29.74 20.42 -18.42
CA ASP A 403 -29.08 21.71 -18.68
C ASP A 403 -27.58 21.56 -18.98
N THR A 404 -27.08 20.35 -19.25
CA THR A 404 -25.67 20.07 -19.55
C THR A 404 -25.47 19.69 -21.01
N VAL A 405 -24.92 20.61 -21.81
CA VAL A 405 -24.77 20.46 -23.26
C VAL A 405 -23.41 19.82 -23.59
N PRO A 406 -23.36 18.60 -24.14
CA PRO A 406 -22.09 17.97 -24.49
C PRO A 406 -21.50 18.63 -25.75
N ARG A 407 -20.17 18.82 -25.77
CA ARG A 407 -19.44 19.29 -26.95
C ARG A 407 -19.18 18.14 -27.93
N PRO A 408 -18.85 18.44 -29.21
CA PRO A 408 -18.42 17.41 -30.16
C PRO A 408 -17.29 16.54 -29.60
N GLY A 409 -17.37 15.24 -29.80
CA GLY A 409 -16.41 14.24 -29.28
C GLY A 409 -16.71 13.73 -27.88
N TYR A 410 -17.59 14.39 -27.10
CA TYR A 410 -17.88 14.02 -25.71
C TYR A 410 -18.24 12.54 -25.53
N LEU A 411 -19.20 11.99 -26.28
CA LEU A 411 -19.65 10.60 -26.10
C LEU A 411 -18.55 9.59 -26.44
N THR A 412 -17.69 9.90 -27.42
CA THR A 412 -16.54 9.06 -27.78
C THR A 412 -15.49 9.04 -26.67
N ALA A 413 -15.17 10.20 -26.09
CA ALA A 413 -14.25 10.31 -24.96
C ALA A 413 -14.79 9.57 -23.72
N MET A 414 -16.09 9.66 -23.44
CA MET A 414 -16.71 8.94 -22.32
C MET A 414 -16.74 7.41 -22.54
N SER A 415 -17.16 6.96 -23.72
CA SER A 415 -17.42 5.53 -23.99
C SER A 415 -16.17 4.68 -24.17
N ARG A 416 -15.05 5.25 -24.64
CA ARG A 416 -13.81 4.48 -24.93
C ARG A 416 -13.28 3.72 -23.72
N TRP A 417 -13.32 4.34 -22.53
CA TRP A 417 -12.84 3.71 -21.29
C TRP A 417 -13.76 2.60 -20.80
N VAL A 418 -15.08 2.84 -20.85
CA VAL A 418 -16.10 1.85 -20.46
C VAL A 418 -16.07 0.65 -21.41
N THR A 419 -15.77 0.88 -22.68
CA THR A 419 -15.59 -0.17 -23.70
C THR A 419 -14.33 -1.00 -23.43
N ALA A 420 -13.23 -0.35 -23.04
CA ALA A 420 -11.97 -1.02 -22.75
C ALA A 420 -12.04 -1.87 -21.46
N ASP A 421 -12.72 -1.38 -20.42
CA ASP A 421 -13.03 -2.16 -19.21
C ASP A 421 -14.42 -1.74 -18.65
N PRO A 422 -15.39 -2.66 -18.53
CA PRO A 422 -16.72 -2.35 -18.02
C PRO A 422 -16.73 -1.90 -16.54
N ARG A 423 -15.63 -2.05 -15.81
CA ARG A 423 -15.47 -1.49 -14.46
C ARG A 423 -15.24 0.03 -14.45
N CYS A 424 -14.92 0.63 -15.59
CA CYS A 424 -14.68 2.06 -15.69
C CYS A 424 -15.94 2.88 -15.37
N VAL A 425 -15.75 3.91 -14.56
CA VAL A 425 -16.70 4.97 -14.27
C VAL A 425 -15.99 6.28 -14.62
N VAL A 426 -16.49 6.93 -15.67
CA VAL A 426 -15.83 8.08 -16.29
C VAL A 426 -16.59 9.35 -15.94
N VAL A 427 -15.87 10.38 -15.54
CA VAL A 427 -16.39 11.73 -15.31
C VAL A 427 -15.80 12.64 -16.38
N GLY A 428 -16.64 13.46 -17.01
CA GLY A 428 -16.21 14.45 -18.00
C GLY A 428 -15.86 15.80 -17.37
N THR A 429 -15.28 16.68 -18.20
CA THR A 429 -15.04 18.08 -17.86
C THR A 429 -16.35 18.86 -17.92
N ARG A 430 -16.72 19.48 -16.80
CA ARG A 430 -17.95 20.27 -16.68
C ARG A 430 -17.64 21.76 -16.62
N LEU A 431 -17.85 22.46 -17.73
CA LEU A 431 -17.61 23.89 -17.83
C LEU A 431 -18.84 24.68 -17.42
N GLN A 432 -18.61 25.79 -16.72
CA GLN A 432 -19.60 26.85 -16.51
C GLN A 432 -19.00 28.14 -17.05
N ASP A 433 -19.71 28.82 -17.96
CA ASP A 433 -19.22 30.03 -18.64
C ASP A 433 -17.81 29.84 -19.27
N GLY A 434 -17.55 28.64 -19.79
CA GLY A 434 -16.28 28.25 -20.42
C GLY A 434 -15.14 27.91 -19.45
N VAL A 435 -15.40 27.90 -18.14
CA VAL A 435 -14.39 27.60 -17.10
C VAL A 435 -14.87 26.46 -16.21
N GLU A 436 -14.00 25.50 -15.92
CA GLU A 436 -14.30 24.45 -14.96
C GLU A 436 -14.16 24.97 -13.52
N PRO A 437 -15.09 24.62 -12.59
CA PRO A 437 -15.00 24.97 -11.19
C PRO A 437 -13.63 24.64 -10.58
N GLN A 438 -13.08 25.57 -9.77
CA GLN A 438 -11.72 25.45 -9.22
C GLN A 438 -11.52 24.15 -8.44
N TRP A 439 -12.51 23.72 -7.66
CA TRP A 439 -12.42 22.51 -6.84
C TRP A 439 -12.30 21.22 -7.67
N LEU A 440 -12.86 21.19 -8.89
CA LEU A 440 -12.67 20.10 -9.85
C LEU A 440 -11.28 20.14 -10.46
N ARG A 441 -10.81 21.32 -10.90
CA ARG A 441 -9.44 21.48 -11.41
C ARG A 441 -8.38 21.07 -10.38
N ASP A 442 -8.59 21.42 -9.12
CA ASP A 442 -7.73 20.98 -8.02
C ASP A 442 -7.78 19.46 -7.87
N ALA A 443 -8.98 18.86 -7.87
CA ALA A 443 -9.18 17.41 -7.84
C ALA A 443 -8.44 16.68 -8.98
N TRP A 444 -8.59 17.14 -10.21
CA TRP A 444 -7.91 16.58 -11.37
C TRP A 444 -6.39 16.70 -11.29
N GLY A 445 -5.89 17.79 -10.69
CA GLY A 445 -4.47 18.00 -10.46
C GLY A 445 -3.84 16.99 -9.49
N TYR A 446 -4.39 16.82 -8.29
CA TYR A 446 -3.77 15.93 -7.30
C TYR A 446 -4.13 14.44 -7.47
N THR A 447 -5.20 14.12 -8.20
CA THR A 447 -5.56 12.72 -8.53
C THR A 447 -5.00 12.24 -9.86
N ASP A 448 -4.32 13.11 -10.62
CA ASP A 448 -3.98 12.90 -12.04
C ASP A 448 -5.19 12.40 -12.84
N ASN A 449 -6.24 13.22 -12.91
CA ASN A 449 -7.49 12.88 -13.60
C ASN A 449 -8.07 11.53 -13.12
N LEU A 450 -8.07 11.31 -11.80
CA LEU A 450 -8.51 10.08 -11.14
C LEU A 450 -7.68 8.81 -11.43
N ARG A 451 -6.56 8.90 -12.16
CA ARG A 451 -5.63 7.76 -12.33
C ARG A 451 -5.03 7.31 -10.99
N LEU A 452 -4.88 8.23 -10.04
CA LEU A 452 -4.45 7.98 -8.66
C LEU A 452 -5.62 7.99 -7.67
N ALA A 453 -6.84 7.67 -8.12
CA ALA A 453 -8.01 7.64 -7.25
C ALA A 453 -7.81 6.74 -6.01
N ASP A 454 -8.46 7.18 -4.93
CA ASP A 454 -8.45 6.59 -3.60
C ASP A 454 -9.88 6.49 -3.02
N GLU A 455 -9.99 6.00 -1.79
CA GLU A 455 -11.26 5.84 -1.07
C GLU A 455 -12.03 7.15 -0.83
N THR A 456 -11.43 8.30 -1.09
CA THR A 456 -12.09 9.61 -0.98
C THR A 456 -12.60 10.13 -2.34
N SER A 457 -12.21 9.49 -3.44
CA SER A 457 -12.46 9.97 -4.80
C SER A 457 -13.91 9.80 -5.25
N PHE A 458 -14.75 9.09 -4.49
CA PHE A 458 -16.20 9.05 -4.71
C PHE A 458 -16.85 10.43 -4.74
N ARG A 459 -16.23 11.43 -4.11
CA ARG A 459 -16.68 12.82 -4.08
C ARG A 459 -16.63 13.52 -5.44
N PHE A 460 -15.89 12.96 -6.39
CA PHE A 460 -15.71 13.50 -7.74
C PHE A 460 -16.58 12.82 -8.79
N ILE A 461 -17.39 11.84 -8.37
CA ILE A 461 -18.45 11.29 -9.23
C ILE A 461 -19.56 12.32 -9.29
N ILE A 462 -19.90 12.75 -10.50
CA ILE A 462 -20.92 13.79 -10.77
C ILE A 462 -21.80 13.30 -11.90
N SER A 463 -23.08 13.07 -11.62
CA SER A 463 -24.01 12.47 -12.59
C SER A 463 -24.34 13.36 -13.79
N SER A 464 -24.08 14.67 -13.70
CA SER A 464 -24.29 15.59 -14.83
C SER A 464 -23.34 15.33 -16.02
N VAL A 465 -22.23 14.62 -15.80
CA VAL A 465 -21.20 14.30 -16.81
C VAL A 465 -20.60 12.92 -16.56
N LEU A 466 -21.42 11.90 -16.32
CA LEU A 466 -20.99 10.56 -15.90
C LEU A 466 -21.18 9.53 -17.01
N ALA A 467 -20.27 8.57 -17.14
CA ALA A 467 -20.52 7.34 -17.90
C ALA A 467 -20.08 6.11 -17.11
N THR A 468 -20.81 5.02 -17.29
CA THR A 468 -20.46 3.72 -16.73
C THR A 468 -21.09 2.60 -17.56
N SER A 469 -20.71 1.35 -17.30
CA SER A 469 -21.39 0.21 -17.87
C SER A 469 -22.70 -0.06 -17.13
N LYS A 470 -23.71 -0.53 -17.86
CA LYS A 470 -24.98 -1.00 -17.29
C LYS A 470 -24.72 -2.16 -16.33
N THR A 471 -23.73 -3.02 -16.61
CA THR A 471 -23.27 -4.08 -15.72
C THR A 471 -22.82 -3.55 -14.37
N MET A 472 -21.93 -2.55 -14.35
CA MET A 472 -21.39 -1.98 -13.12
C MET A 472 -22.47 -1.20 -12.35
N PHE A 473 -23.31 -0.43 -13.05
CA PHE A 473 -24.44 0.28 -12.46
C PHE A 473 -25.44 -0.68 -11.78
N ASN A 474 -25.81 -1.77 -12.45
CA ASN A 474 -26.73 -2.77 -11.91
C ASN A 474 -26.10 -3.56 -10.75
N LYS A 475 -24.79 -3.83 -10.78
CA LYS A 475 -24.08 -4.53 -9.71
C LYS A 475 -24.22 -3.83 -8.35
N VAL A 476 -24.28 -2.50 -8.35
CA VAL A 476 -24.50 -1.71 -7.11
C VAL A 476 -25.96 -1.37 -6.86
N GLY A 477 -26.88 -1.65 -7.79
CA GLY A 477 -28.31 -1.37 -7.68
C GLY A 477 -28.74 0.02 -8.16
N GLY A 478 -27.91 0.74 -8.91
CA GLY A 478 -28.19 2.09 -9.39
C GLY A 478 -28.13 3.16 -8.30
N PHE A 479 -28.74 4.33 -8.52
CA PHE A 479 -28.85 5.39 -7.50
C PHE A 479 -29.78 4.95 -6.35
N ASP A 480 -29.52 5.42 -5.12
CA ASP A 480 -30.45 5.21 -3.99
C ASP A 480 -31.70 6.08 -4.16
N GLU A 481 -32.80 5.45 -4.60
CA GLU A 481 -34.09 6.12 -4.84
C GLU A 481 -34.74 6.70 -3.57
N THR A 482 -34.22 6.39 -2.37
CA THR A 482 -34.68 6.99 -1.11
C THR A 482 -34.11 8.39 -0.87
N MET A 483 -33.12 8.82 -1.66
CA MET A 483 -32.59 10.18 -1.63
C MET A 483 -33.53 11.10 -2.41
N VAL A 484 -34.20 11.99 -1.68
CA VAL A 484 -35.17 12.97 -2.20
C VAL A 484 -34.64 14.37 -1.93
N GLY A 485 -34.83 15.27 -2.89
CA GLY A 485 -34.22 16.60 -2.86
C GLY A 485 -32.88 16.66 -3.60
N TYR A 486 -32.27 17.83 -3.60
CA TYR A 486 -31.05 18.10 -4.35
C TYR A 486 -29.80 17.64 -3.57
N GLY A 487 -28.97 16.80 -4.20
CA GLY A 487 -27.60 16.54 -3.78
C GLY A 487 -27.38 15.22 -3.03
N GLY A 488 -26.12 14.79 -3.05
CA GLY A 488 -25.59 13.63 -2.34
C GLY A 488 -25.74 12.28 -3.07
N GLU A 489 -26.70 12.13 -3.98
CA GLU A 489 -26.96 10.84 -4.64
C GLU A 489 -25.75 10.35 -5.46
N ASP A 490 -24.97 11.28 -6.01
CA ASP A 490 -23.76 10.99 -6.77
C ASP A 490 -22.63 10.46 -5.89
N TRP A 491 -22.46 11.06 -4.71
CA TRP A 491 -21.44 10.63 -3.73
C TRP A 491 -21.76 9.26 -3.17
N GLU A 492 -23.04 8.99 -2.90
CA GLU A 492 -23.51 7.72 -2.39
C GLU A 492 -23.35 6.61 -3.44
N LEU A 493 -23.72 6.87 -4.70
CA LEU A 493 -23.46 5.97 -5.82
C LEU A 493 -21.96 5.74 -6.00
N GLY A 494 -21.17 6.82 -6.01
CA GLY A 494 -19.71 6.78 -6.11
C GLY A 494 -19.09 5.91 -5.01
N TRP A 495 -19.56 6.03 -3.76
CA TRP A 495 -19.08 5.22 -2.65
C TRP A 495 -19.33 3.72 -2.89
N ARG A 496 -20.55 3.36 -3.31
CA ARG A 496 -20.88 1.96 -3.62
C ARG A 496 -20.12 1.43 -4.84
N LEU A 497 -19.97 2.23 -5.90
CA LEU A 497 -19.19 1.87 -7.09
C LEU A 497 -17.72 1.64 -6.72
N TRP A 498 -17.14 2.54 -5.93
CA TRP A 498 -15.79 2.37 -5.40
C TRP A 498 -15.69 1.04 -4.64
N ASN A 499 -16.58 0.77 -3.69
CA ASN A 499 -16.53 -0.46 -2.92
C ASN A 499 -16.82 -1.73 -3.71
N ALA A 500 -17.41 -1.62 -4.90
CA ALA A 500 -17.67 -2.73 -5.80
C ALA A 500 -16.55 -2.96 -6.84
N GLY A 501 -15.43 -2.25 -6.73
CA GLY A 501 -14.25 -2.43 -7.58
C GLY A 501 -14.24 -1.60 -8.87
N ALA A 502 -15.00 -0.51 -8.92
CA ALA A 502 -14.98 0.40 -10.07
C ALA A 502 -13.64 1.14 -10.20
N ILE A 503 -13.25 1.39 -11.45
CA ILE A 503 -12.08 2.18 -11.84
C ILE A 503 -12.57 3.59 -12.16
N PHE A 504 -12.14 4.57 -11.39
CA PHE A 504 -12.55 5.96 -11.59
C PHE A 504 -11.58 6.68 -12.51
N LEU A 505 -12.13 7.39 -13.49
CA LEU A 505 -11.35 8.14 -14.48
C LEU A 505 -12.02 9.49 -14.74
N HIS A 506 -11.21 10.53 -14.87
CA HIS A 506 -11.65 11.78 -15.47
C HIS A 506 -11.08 11.85 -16.90
N ASP A 507 -11.93 12.14 -17.87
CA ASP A 507 -11.49 12.34 -19.25
C ASP A 507 -11.56 13.83 -19.64
N PRO A 508 -10.41 14.52 -19.76
CA PRO A 508 -10.38 15.94 -20.09
C PRO A 508 -10.85 16.25 -21.53
N GLU A 509 -10.97 15.25 -22.40
CA GLU A 509 -11.53 15.42 -23.76
C GLU A 509 -13.07 15.35 -23.76
N ALA A 510 -13.67 14.79 -22.70
CA ALA A 510 -15.12 14.73 -22.55
C ALA A 510 -15.67 16.03 -21.97
N ILE A 511 -15.77 17.07 -22.81
CA ILE A 511 -16.21 18.41 -22.38
C ILE A 511 -17.72 18.61 -22.55
N ALA A 512 -18.39 19.11 -21.51
CA ALA A 512 -19.78 19.58 -21.57
C ALA A 512 -19.93 20.96 -20.89
N ASP A 513 -20.86 21.77 -21.40
CA ASP A 513 -21.19 23.10 -20.88
C ASP A 513 -22.48 23.03 -20.04
N HIS A 514 -22.36 23.31 -18.74
CA HIS A 514 -23.49 23.40 -17.80
C HIS A 514 -24.09 24.81 -17.86
N LEU A 515 -25.36 24.90 -18.25
CA LEU A 515 -26.03 26.18 -18.55
C LEU A 515 -26.40 26.98 -17.30
N GLU A 516 -26.64 26.30 -16.17
CA GLU A 516 -26.94 26.96 -14.90
C GLU A 516 -25.68 27.25 -14.07
N PRO A 517 -25.73 28.23 -13.14
CA PRO A 517 -24.68 28.39 -12.15
C PRO A 517 -24.56 27.16 -11.23
N ASP A 518 -23.33 26.80 -10.87
CA ASP A 518 -23.05 25.78 -9.84
C ASP A 518 -23.80 26.12 -8.54
N TRP A 519 -24.14 25.10 -7.74
CA TRP A 519 -25.02 25.26 -6.58
C TRP A 519 -24.54 26.37 -5.63
N ALA A 520 -23.23 26.49 -5.42
CA ALA A 520 -22.63 27.51 -4.56
C ALA A 520 -22.90 28.95 -5.06
N ALA A 521 -23.05 29.13 -6.37
CA ALA A 521 -23.27 30.42 -7.03
C ALA A 521 -24.76 30.76 -7.24
N ARG A 522 -25.70 29.86 -6.92
CA ARG A 522 -27.15 30.12 -7.08
C ARG A 522 -27.64 31.17 -6.06
N GLU A 523 -28.51 32.08 -6.50
CA GLU A 523 -29.12 33.09 -5.63
C GLU A 523 -30.26 32.49 -4.80
N LYS A 524 -29.94 32.01 -3.59
CA LYS A 524 -30.90 31.57 -2.57
C LYS A 524 -30.55 32.25 -1.23
N PRO A 525 -31.52 32.47 -0.31
CA PRO A 525 -31.21 32.88 1.05
C PRO A 525 -30.21 31.91 1.68
N GLU A 526 -29.16 32.43 2.34
CA GLU A 526 -28.09 31.60 2.91
C GLU A 526 -28.62 30.55 3.91
N GLU A 527 -29.67 30.88 4.66
CA GLU A 527 -30.35 29.92 5.56
C GLU A 527 -30.92 28.71 4.80
N MET A 528 -31.45 28.92 3.60
CA MET A 528 -32.00 27.86 2.76
C MET A 528 -30.89 27.00 2.16
N LYS A 529 -29.80 27.63 1.69
CA LYS A 529 -28.60 26.90 1.22
C LYS A 529 -28.02 26.03 2.34
N LEU A 530 -27.90 26.58 3.54
CA LEU A 530 -27.42 25.86 4.71
C LEU A 530 -28.34 24.69 5.07
N ALA A 531 -29.66 24.90 5.07
CA ALA A 531 -30.62 23.84 5.34
C ALA A 531 -30.55 22.70 4.30
N GLU A 532 -30.44 23.03 3.01
CA GLU A 532 -30.26 22.04 1.93
C GLU A 532 -28.99 21.21 2.12
N LYS A 533 -27.84 21.86 2.36
CA LYS A 533 -26.56 21.14 2.56
C LYS A 533 -26.51 20.32 3.83
N ASN A 534 -27.15 20.78 4.89
CA ASN A 534 -27.27 20.00 6.13
C ASN A 534 -28.15 18.76 5.91
N ALA A 535 -29.26 18.89 5.17
CA ALA A 535 -30.11 17.74 4.84
C ALA A 535 -29.36 16.70 3.99
N GLU A 536 -28.61 17.15 2.98
CA GLU A 536 -27.73 16.30 2.18
C GLU A 536 -26.71 15.57 3.07
N THR A 537 -26.01 16.29 3.93
CA THR A 537 -25.01 15.72 4.85
C THR A 537 -25.63 14.67 5.79
N ILE A 538 -26.81 14.94 6.35
CA ILE A 538 -27.54 14.01 7.20
C ILE A 538 -27.93 12.74 6.43
N ALA A 539 -28.39 12.89 5.18
CA ALA A 539 -28.73 11.76 4.34
C ALA A 539 -27.50 10.88 4.03
N LEU A 540 -26.35 11.50 3.73
CA LEU A 540 -25.11 10.80 3.44
C LEU A 540 -24.52 10.06 4.65
N ALA A 541 -24.59 10.64 5.84
CA ALA A 541 -23.96 10.08 7.05
C ALA A 541 -24.44 8.65 7.40
N SER A 542 -25.72 8.35 7.10
CA SER A 542 -26.30 7.02 7.30
C SER A 542 -25.97 6.01 6.19
N ARG A 543 -25.52 6.47 5.03
CA ARG A 543 -25.33 5.65 3.82
C ARG A 543 -23.86 5.40 3.50
N ILE A 544 -23.04 6.43 3.61
CA ILE A 544 -21.58 6.40 3.41
C ILE A 544 -20.91 6.17 4.76
N THR A 545 -20.18 5.05 4.85
CA THR A 545 -19.49 4.65 6.07
C THR A 545 -18.13 5.34 6.26
N HIS A 546 -17.63 6.04 5.23
CA HIS A 546 -16.38 6.79 5.30
C HIS A 546 -16.43 7.95 6.31
N PRO A 547 -15.38 8.20 7.11
CA PRO A 547 -15.33 9.28 8.09
C PRO A 547 -15.59 10.68 7.53
N LEU A 548 -15.30 10.94 6.26
CA LEU A 548 -15.61 12.22 5.60
C LEU A 548 -17.12 12.53 5.56
N ALA A 549 -17.98 11.52 5.63
CA ALA A 549 -19.43 11.68 5.62
C ALA A 549 -20.05 11.57 7.02
N ARG A 550 -19.27 11.19 8.05
CA ARG A 550 -19.78 10.87 9.38
C ARG A 550 -19.20 11.77 10.47
N PRO A 551 -20.03 12.34 11.36
CA PRO A 551 -19.53 13.06 12.52
C PRO A 551 -18.89 12.10 13.53
N ALA A 552 -17.82 12.55 14.18
CA ALA A 552 -17.22 11.82 15.29
C ALA A 552 -18.20 11.69 16.47
N GLY A 553 -18.19 10.53 17.14
CA GLY A 553 -18.97 10.29 18.36
C GLY A 553 -20.44 9.91 18.16
N VAL A 554 -20.93 9.82 16.92
CA VAL A 554 -22.28 9.33 16.61
C VAL A 554 -22.22 7.87 16.18
N VAL A 555 -23.08 7.03 16.76
CA VAL A 555 -23.18 5.60 16.43
C VAL A 555 -24.32 5.37 15.45
N PHE A 556 -23.99 4.83 14.27
CA PHE A 556 -24.95 4.44 13.24
C PHE A 556 -25.33 2.96 13.36
N ASP A 557 -26.44 2.54 12.75
CA ASP A 557 -26.85 1.13 12.68
C ASP A 557 -26.06 0.33 11.63
N ARG A 558 -25.53 1.01 10.61
CA ARG A 558 -24.60 0.47 9.61
C ARG A 558 -23.15 0.85 9.95
N GLN A 559 -22.30 -0.14 10.19
CA GLN A 559 -20.87 0.05 10.46
C GLN A 559 -20.03 -0.32 9.23
N ASP A 560 -18.87 0.31 9.05
CA ASP A 560 -17.94 -0.02 7.96
C ASP A 560 -17.28 -1.38 8.16
N ILE A 561 -16.92 -1.69 9.42
CA ILE A 561 -16.16 -2.86 9.80
C ILE A 561 -17.09 -3.87 10.47
N ILE A 562 -17.06 -5.12 10.03
CA ILE A 562 -17.64 -6.26 10.73
C ILE A 562 -16.51 -7.16 11.25
N VAL A 563 -16.48 -7.40 12.55
CA VAL A 563 -15.55 -8.33 13.18
C VAL A 563 -16.28 -9.61 13.59
N HIS A 564 -15.79 -10.75 13.10
CA HIS A 564 -16.23 -12.07 13.50
C HIS A 564 -15.32 -12.58 14.61
N LEU A 565 -15.89 -12.67 15.81
CA LEU A 565 -15.21 -13.18 16.99
C LEU A 565 -15.42 -14.70 17.09
N PRO A 566 -14.41 -15.48 17.53
CA PRO A 566 -14.54 -16.92 17.69
C PRO A 566 -15.49 -17.30 18.83
N GLU A 567 -15.88 -18.57 18.87
CA GLU A 567 -16.65 -19.12 20.00
C GLU A 567 -15.91 -18.90 21.33
N ASP A 568 -16.66 -18.79 22.43
CA ASP A 568 -16.14 -18.55 23.78
C ASP A 568 -15.35 -17.24 23.98
N THR A 569 -15.54 -16.25 23.09
CA THR A 569 -14.91 -14.93 23.26
C THR A 569 -15.37 -14.24 24.56
N PRO A 570 -14.45 -13.86 25.47
CA PRO A 570 -14.80 -13.19 26.72
C PRO A 570 -15.45 -11.82 26.52
N GLU A 571 -16.36 -11.43 27.41
CA GLU A 571 -17.06 -10.15 27.33
C GLU A 571 -16.14 -8.90 27.29
N PRO A 572 -15.00 -8.84 28.00
CA PRO A 572 -14.05 -7.73 27.85
C PRO A 572 -13.53 -7.54 26.43
N VAL A 573 -13.32 -8.64 25.69
CA VAL A 573 -12.86 -8.59 24.29
C VAL A 573 -13.96 -8.05 23.39
N VAL A 574 -15.20 -8.54 23.56
CA VAL A 574 -16.38 -8.02 22.82
C VAL A 574 -16.52 -6.52 23.03
N LYS A 575 -16.43 -6.05 24.27
CA LYS A 575 -16.55 -4.64 24.60
C LYS A 575 -15.39 -3.80 24.06
N ALA A 576 -14.16 -4.31 24.11
CA ALA A 576 -13.01 -3.62 23.52
C ALA A 576 -13.20 -3.38 22.02
N TRP A 577 -13.72 -4.37 21.27
CA TRP A 577 -14.05 -4.19 19.85
C TRP A 577 -15.15 -3.17 19.61
N LEU A 578 -16.19 -3.13 20.45
CA LEU A 578 -17.22 -2.10 20.39
C LEU A 578 -16.69 -0.69 20.72
N ASP A 579 -15.59 -0.60 21.49
CA ASP A 579 -14.91 0.66 21.81
C ASP A 579 -13.92 1.10 20.71
N ALA A 580 -13.54 0.19 19.81
CA ALA A 580 -12.58 0.47 18.74
C ALA A 580 -13.13 1.33 17.59
N GLY A 581 -14.40 1.76 17.65
CA GLY A 581 -15.00 2.70 16.72
C GLY A 581 -16.14 2.10 15.88
N ASP A 582 -16.04 2.24 14.56
CA ASP A 582 -17.08 1.88 13.58
C ASP A 582 -17.13 0.37 13.30
N VAL A 583 -17.36 -0.41 14.36
CA VAL A 583 -17.29 -1.87 14.38
C VAL A 583 -18.64 -2.49 14.72
N HIS A 584 -19.08 -3.40 13.85
CA HIS A 584 -20.15 -4.37 14.09
C HIS A 584 -19.56 -5.69 14.56
N VAL A 585 -19.97 -6.17 15.73
CA VAL A 585 -19.53 -7.45 16.27
C VAL A 585 -20.49 -8.56 15.86
N ALA A 586 -19.96 -9.51 15.09
CA ALA A 586 -20.65 -10.73 14.69
C ALA A 586 -20.06 -11.96 15.40
N GLY A 587 -20.92 -12.91 15.73
CA GLY A 587 -20.55 -14.14 16.43
C GLY A 587 -21.35 -14.36 17.72
N PRO A 588 -21.11 -15.46 18.44
CA PRO A 588 -21.78 -15.73 19.72
C PRO A 588 -21.37 -14.71 20.77
N THR A 589 -22.30 -13.86 21.21
CA THR A 589 -22.09 -12.92 22.31
C THR A 589 -22.99 -13.24 23.50
N SER A 590 -22.57 -12.87 24.70
CA SER A 590 -23.41 -13.02 25.89
C SER A 590 -24.67 -12.14 25.79
N ARG A 591 -25.71 -12.49 26.56
CA ARG A 591 -26.98 -11.73 26.57
C ARG A 591 -26.81 -10.25 26.95
N LEU A 592 -25.69 -9.88 27.56
CA LEU A 592 -25.36 -8.52 27.96
C LEU A 592 -25.38 -7.56 26.75
N PHE A 593 -24.84 -8.00 25.62
CA PHE A 593 -24.61 -7.13 24.45
C PHE A 593 -25.78 -7.08 23.47
N ARG A 594 -26.85 -7.85 23.68
CA ARG A 594 -28.02 -7.92 22.77
C ARG A 594 -28.76 -6.60 22.61
N ALA A 595 -28.53 -5.63 23.49
CA ALA A 595 -29.13 -4.30 23.43
C ALA A 595 -28.35 -3.31 22.55
N ASP A 596 -27.08 -3.62 22.20
CA ASP A 596 -26.28 -2.77 21.31
C ASP A 596 -26.62 -3.10 19.85
N PRO A 597 -27.05 -2.12 19.03
CA PRO A 597 -27.43 -2.36 17.63
C PRO A 597 -26.26 -2.84 16.77
N ARG A 598 -25.02 -2.67 17.21
CA ARG A 598 -23.80 -3.12 16.53
C ARG A 598 -23.47 -4.60 16.79
N VAL A 599 -24.35 -5.34 17.48
CA VAL A 599 -24.09 -6.73 17.88
C VAL A 599 -25.14 -7.66 17.28
N GLY A 600 -24.67 -8.69 16.58
CA GLY A 600 -25.52 -9.72 15.98
C GLY A 600 -25.24 -9.92 14.49
N PRO A 601 -26.19 -10.50 13.73
CA PRO A 601 -26.07 -10.58 12.29
C PRO A 601 -25.98 -9.18 11.68
N GLY A 602 -25.04 -8.99 10.76
CA GLY A 602 -24.81 -7.72 10.09
C GLY A 602 -23.91 -7.90 8.88
N THR A 603 -23.65 -6.80 8.19
CA THR A 603 -22.73 -6.73 7.05
C THR A 603 -21.89 -5.47 7.19
N GLY A 604 -20.65 -5.54 6.74
CA GLY A 604 -19.74 -4.39 6.66
C GLY A 604 -18.86 -4.55 5.43
N ARG A 605 -18.41 -3.42 4.89
CA ARG A 605 -17.49 -3.36 3.75
C ARG A 605 -16.16 -4.04 4.06
N VAL A 606 -15.69 -3.90 5.30
CA VAL A 606 -14.47 -4.51 5.80
C VAL A 606 -14.82 -5.61 6.77
N ARG A 607 -14.38 -6.83 6.47
CA ARG A 607 -14.58 -8.01 7.30
C ARG A 607 -13.28 -8.40 7.97
N ILE A 608 -13.31 -8.54 9.28
CA ILE A 608 -12.21 -9.07 10.09
C ILE A 608 -12.67 -10.41 10.67
N ASP A 609 -11.99 -11.50 10.32
CA ASP A 609 -12.22 -12.82 10.90
C ASP A 609 -11.07 -13.14 11.84
N LEU A 610 -11.33 -13.27 13.13
CA LEU A 610 -10.31 -13.60 14.13
C LEU A 610 -10.31 -15.10 14.45
N ASP A 611 -9.14 -15.70 14.48
CA ASP A 611 -8.98 -17.13 14.76
C ASP A 611 -8.99 -17.44 16.28
N GLN A 612 -8.79 -16.41 17.11
CA GLN A 612 -8.79 -16.50 18.58
C GLN A 612 -9.27 -15.17 19.20
N PRO A 613 -9.61 -15.14 20.51
CA PRO A 613 -9.96 -13.89 21.19
C PRO A 613 -8.74 -12.95 21.26
N VAL A 614 -8.82 -11.82 20.56
CA VAL A 614 -7.75 -10.81 20.51
C VAL A 614 -8.34 -9.42 20.72
N LEU A 615 -7.65 -8.56 21.45
CA LEU A 615 -8.02 -7.15 21.58
C LEU A 615 -7.80 -6.40 20.25
N PRO A 616 -8.65 -5.41 19.91
CA PRO A 616 -8.43 -4.58 18.73
C PRO A 616 -7.10 -3.81 18.83
N PRO A 617 -6.45 -3.50 17.69
CA PRO A 617 -5.29 -2.63 17.70
C PRO A 617 -5.70 -1.20 18.06
N GLU A 618 -4.81 -0.44 18.70
CA GLU A 618 -5.07 0.97 19.07
C GLU A 618 -5.42 1.84 17.84
N ASP A 619 -4.81 1.55 16.70
CA ASP A 619 -5.02 2.27 15.43
C ASP A 619 -5.70 1.36 14.37
N LEU A 620 -6.90 0.88 14.69
CA LEU A 620 -7.71 0.09 13.76
C LEU A 620 -7.93 0.80 12.41
N PRO A 621 -8.25 2.11 12.35
CA PRO A 621 -8.44 2.81 11.08
C PRO A 621 -7.21 2.76 10.16
N ALA A 622 -5.99 2.99 10.67
CA ALA A 622 -4.81 2.90 9.81
C ALA A 622 -4.52 1.47 9.34
N ARG A 623 -4.85 0.46 10.15
CA ARG A 623 -4.73 -0.95 9.73
C ARG A 623 -5.69 -1.26 8.59
N VAL A 624 -6.94 -0.82 8.68
CA VAL A 624 -7.92 -0.96 7.61
C VAL A 624 -7.47 -0.23 6.35
N ALA A 625 -7.09 1.05 6.46
CA ALA A 625 -6.61 1.83 5.32
C ALA A 625 -5.39 1.18 4.64
N ARG A 626 -4.47 0.58 5.42
CA ARG A 626 -3.35 -0.18 4.88
C ARG A 626 -3.80 -1.40 4.09
N VAL A 627 -4.77 -2.17 4.59
CA VAL A 627 -5.30 -3.34 3.88
C VAL A 627 -5.86 -2.93 2.53
N GLU A 628 -6.63 -1.85 2.48
CA GLU A 628 -7.19 -1.31 1.25
C GLU A 628 -6.10 -0.91 0.27
N LYS A 629 -5.07 -0.21 0.74
CA LYS A 629 -3.89 0.16 -0.07
C LYS A 629 -3.11 -1.05 -0.59
N LEU A 630 -3.09 -2.16 0.16
CA LEU A 630 -2.46 -3.44 -0.21
C LEU A 630 -3.34 -4.37 -1.05
N GLY A 631 -4.48 -3.88 -1.54
CA GLY A 631 -5.38 -4.66 -2.41
C GLY A 631 -6.47 -5.42 -1.69
N GLY A 632 -6.88 -4.96 -0.51
CA GLY A 632 -8.12 -5.37 0.15
C GLY A 632 -8.10 -6.73 0.82
N LEU A 633 -6.97 -7.43 0.90
CA LEU A 633 -6.87 -8.70 1.62
C LEU A 633 -5.55 -8.78 2.38
N ALA A 634 -5.61 -9.03 3.68
CA ALA A 634 -4.41 -9.27 4.49
C ALA A 634 -4.60 -10.32 5.59
N ILE A 635 -3.49 -10.94 5.98
CA ILE A 635 -3.35 -11.74 7.19
C ILE A 635 -2.85 -10.82 8.30
N LEU A 636 -3.50 -10.89 9.46
CA LEU A 636 -3.07 -10.21 10.67
C LEU A 636 -2.12 -11.14 11.42
N ARG A 637 -0.92 -10.65 11.73
CA ARG A 637 0.13 -11.43 12.38
C ARG A 637 0.61 -10.75 13.67
N HIS A 638 0.84 -11.55 14.70
CA HIS A 638 1.45 -11.12 15.96
C HIS A 638 2.50 -12.16 16.37
N ASP A 639 3.73 -11.72 16.67
CA ASP A 639 4.87 -12.59 17.02
C ASP A 639 5.00 -13.82 16.08
N ASN A 640 4.99 -13.57 14.78
CA ASN A 640 5.07 -14.57 13.71
C ASN A 640 3.95 -15.62 13.67
N ARG A 641 2.85 -15.38 14.39
CA ARG A 641 1.64 -16.21 14.36
C ARG A 641 0.50 -15.46 13.71
N ASP A 642 -0.18 -16.15 12.80
CA ASP A 642 -1.41 -15.64 12.21
C ASP A 642 -2.50 -15.65 13.29
N ILE A 643 -3.18 -14.52 13.48
CA ILE A 643 -4.20 -14.33 14.51
C ILE A 643 -5.59 -14.05 13.93
N GLY A 644 -5.65 -13.83 12.61
CA GLY A 644 -6.87 -13.56 11.89
C GLY A 644 -6.59 -13.03 10.49
N ARG A 645 -7.66 -12.65 9.81
CA ARG A 645 -7.64 -12.14 8.45
C ARG A 645 -8.55 -10.94 8.33
N ILE A 646 -8.21 -10.03 7.42
CA ILE A 646 -9.01 -8.87 7.09
C ILE A 646 -9.21 -8.79 5.59
N ARG A 647 -10.45 -8.52 5.18
CA ARG A 647 -10.88 -8.40 3.79
C ARG A 647 -11.72 -7.15 3.60
N ALA A 648 -11.42 -6.34 2.60
CA ALA A 648 -12.28 -5.26 2.11
C ALA A 648 -12.95 -5.72 0.80
N GLU A 649 -14.26 -5.49 0.68
CA GLU A 649 -15.10 -5.97 -0.44
C GLU A 649 -14.62 -5.54 -1.84
N ARG A 650 -13.89 -4.41 -1.92
CA ARG A 650 -13.47 -3.79 -3.20
C ARG A 650 -12.65 -4.71 -4.10
N VAL A 651 -11.87 -5.67 -3.58
CA VAL A 651 -10.79 -6.28 -4.39
C VAL A 651 -10.67 -7.80 -4.24
N VAL A 652 -10.56 -8.47 -5.38
CA VAL A 652 -10.33 -9.92 -5.57
C VAL A 652 -8.83 -10.22 -5.60
N ASN A 653 -8.04 -9.65 -4.67
CA ASN A 653 -6.64 -10.05 -4.58
C ASN A 653 -6.58 -11.51 -4.12
N ARG A 654 -6.00 -12.38 -4.94
CA ARG A 654 -5.88 -13.82 -4.63
C ARG A 654 -4.81 -14.10 -3.58
N SER A 655 -3.84 -13.19 -3.41
CA SER A 655 -2.72 -13.35 -2.48
C SER A 655 -2.84 -12.32 -1.35
N PRO A 656 -3.10 -12.72 -0.10
CA PRO A 656 -3.23 -11.79 1.03
C PRO A 656 -1.90 -11.09 1.33
N GLY A 657 -1.90 -9.78 1.59
CA GLY A 657 -0.76 -9.10 2.22
C GLY A 657 -0.57 -9.60 3.65
N ILE A 658 0.58 -9.30 4.26
CA ILE A 658 0.80 -9.59 5.69
C ILE A 658 0.94 -8.26 6.41
N ILE A 659 0.13 -8.07 7.45
CA ILE A 659 0.17 -6.89 8.30
C ILE A 659 0.52 -7.36 9.70
N HIS A 660 1.69 -6.93 10.17
CA HIS A 660 2.10 -7.11 11.55
C HIS A 660 1.31 -6.18 12.45
N THR A 661 0.80 -6.72 13.54
CA THR A 661 -0.06 -6.01 14.47
C THR A 661 0.44 -6.15 15.91
N GLN A 662 0.22 -5.09 16.69
CA GLN A 662 0.36 -5.11 18.15
C GLN A 662 -0.97 -5.53 18.80
N MET A 663 -1.64 -6.52 18.22
CA MET A 663 -2.86 -7.06 18.79
C MET A 663 -2.49 -8.19 19.75
N HIS A 664 -2.87 -8.04 21.02
CA HIS A 664 -2.50 -8.99 22.05
C HIS A 664 -3.58 -10.07 22.19
N PRO A 665 -3.24 -11.37 22.01
CA PRO A 665 -4.14 -12.46 22.35
C PRO A 665 -4.58 -12.32 23.80
N TRP A 666 -5.87 -12.51 24.05
CA TRP A 666 -6.39 -12.43 25.40
C TRP A 666 -5.93 -13.64 26.22
N THR A 667 -5.09 -13.39 27.22
CA THR A 667 -4.56 -14.42 28.14
C THR A 667 -5.15 -14.32 29.56
N GLY A 668 -6.07 -13.38 29.77
CA GLY A 668 -6.57 -13.03 31.11
C GLY A 668 -7.66 -13.97 31.64
N THR A 669 -7.63 -14.23 32.94
CA THR A 669 -8.76 -14.82 33.68
C THR A 669 -9.66 -13.73 34.30
N GLN A 670 -9.65 -12.50 33.77
CA GLN A 670 -10.38 -11.39 34.38
C GLN A 670 -11.88 -11.69 34.38
N ARG A 671 -12.48 -11.58 35.55
CA ARG A 671 -13.91 -11.76 35.73
C ARG A 671 -14.62 -10.47 35.32
N LEU A 672 -15.75 -10.60 34.63
CA LEU A 672 -16.52 -9.49 34.06
C LEU A 672 -16.83 -8.38 35.08
N GLU A 673 -17.08 -8.72 36.36
CA GLU A 673 -17.38 -7.74 37.40
C GLU A 673 -16.20 -6.79 37.69
N ARG A 674 -14.96 -7.28 37.63
CA ARG A 674 -13.77 -6.46 37.91
C ARG A 674 -13.50 -5.49 36.77
N TRP A 675 -13.65 -5.98 35.55
CA TRP A 675 -13.52 -5.18 34.36
C TRP A 675 -14.54 -4.04 34.32
N LEU A 676 -15.83 -4.34 34.60
CA LEU A 676 -16.89 -3.31 34.67
C LEU A 676 -16.67 -2.28 35.78
N ALA A 677 -16.02 -2.67 36.88
CA ALA A 677 -15.69 -1.79 37.99
C ALA A 677 -14.40 -0.97 37.75
N GLY A 678 -13.69 -1.21 36.65
CA GLY A 678 -12.41 -0.56 36.33
C GLY A 678 -11.28 -0.92 37.31
N TRP A 679 -11.29 -2.15 37.85
CA TRP A 679 -10.35 -2.62 38.87
C TRP A 679 -9.13 -3.36 38.32
#